data_AF-A0A920CGQ4-F1
#
_entry.id   AF-A0A920CGQ4-F1
#
_cell.length_a   1.000
_cell.length_b   1.000
_cell.length_c   1.000
_cell.angle_alpha   90.00
_cell.angle_beta   90.00
_cell.angle_gamma   90.00
#
_symmetry.space_group_name_H-M   'P 1'
#
loop_
_entity.id
_entity.type
_entity.pdbx_description
1 polymer ?
#
loop_
_entity_poly.entity_id
_entity_poly.type
_entity_poly.pdbx_seq_one_letter_code
_entity_poly.pdbx_strand_id
1 'polypeptide(L)'
;MKKIGITFLAVILALPMLLQAPLSASAATAISIYIDGARLSTDQAPVAVQGRVLLPLRAIFEGLGSTVDWNQSKQTVTATKGNTTVVLKMKSKTATINNQTVALDVPAQAIGSRTMVPVRFVSEALGATVNWNSSARSVTIFSGSGGTDTASLKAAQYVTLRDVANTGDGRDLQVSFSRSTTESLVDHYRLLIVKASNASAFNLTAALKVGSANYTTVQPNNTDQAVTLSSSARDVDGALIQSNQAYVGYVLTVGKGTYGSALSTASNSLTLDTGISVSAVTNVRINDVSDYADGRDAAVTFTRASNESNISEYRVFLVKTKDASSFSLSRANSLSNQYYTTVSKTSSSGSTLTGNFSASSRDTAGDLIKNNVAYTAFVLSVSNTSLASNKLSTASPSVTLAAGTVAAPVITLVQDITDYGDGRDLRVSFTKIADESKISGYRIFVVKANDYSNFTLARANAVSSSNYKEVSKTGYNQSEILSSNARDVDGAAIRNGVNYRVFVMAVGSGAYTGSNALSYASNLITLMNNYSVGAVSNLYASDVNDYNDGRDLFVSFKRASDESNISHYRIMVVKAANANSFTLAKAINVSGNNYIQASVGRDFSDVLPSGARDVDGAKIQSGVSYRVFVLSVGRGSYAGEHALSESSSTVVLTNNFSVGTVNNLVATDVGDAGNGNDLQVRFNRATEESNISEYRVFAVKNGIFNQANAINNPNYITVQKSGSVSPFMTILGNNAKDTDGNLIQNGTYQIYVLSVGIGSYSGSYALSEPASVTLADKSLVQPVSNVIVTEKGNNYIKVSFEVPANETNIAGYRIMVVESSTNFTLNNAIVDAKVSTTVQTGNDVSDELVQTTQDVFGADITPGKEYRVYVLSVGANGKASVLSAPSNSFQFSPAPVEAAETETDGGATSPDNV
;
A
#
# COMPACT_ATOMS: atom_id res chain seq x y z
N MET A 1 -63.99 -88.62 -81.95
CA MET A 1 -65.19 -87.83 -82.33
C MET A 1 -66.32 -88.22 -81.39
N LYS A 2 -67.17 -87.26 -81.02
CA LYS A 2 -68.52 -87.38 -80.44
C LYS A 2 -69.06 -88.81 -80.18
N LYS A 3 -69.63 -88.97 -78.97
CA LYS A 3 -70.82 -89.77 -78.59
C LYS A 3 -70.62 -91.16 -77.95
N ILE A 4 -71.29 -91.30 -76.79
CA ILE A 4 -72.31 -92.33 -76.43
C ILE A 4 -71.83 -93.78 -76.22
N GLY A 5 -72.39 -94.41 -75.18
CA GLY A 5 -72.68 -95.86 -75.15
C GLY A 5 -71.98 -96.58 -73.99
N ILE A 6 -72.64 -96.89 -72.88
CA ILE A 6 -73.57 -98.03 -72.69
C ILE A 6 -72.82 -99.39 -72.73
N THR A 7 -72.44 -99.82 -71.52
CA THR A 7 -72.51 -101.18 -70.92
C THR A 7 -71.92 -102.40 -71.65
N PHE A 8 -70.92 -102.99 -71.01
CA PHE A 8 -70.53 -104.41 -71.02
C PHE A 8 -70.15 -104.73 -69.55
N LEU A 9 -71.06 -105.14 -68.67
CA LEU A 9 -71.65 -106.47 -68.46
C LEU A 9 -70.69 -107.66 -68.64
N ALA A 10 -70.61 -108.44 -67.55
CA ALA A 10 -70.26 -109.86 -67.48
C ALA A 10 -68.79 -110.25 -67.25
N VAL A 11 -68.20 -109.86 -66.10
CA VAL A 11 -67.42 -110.79 -65.25
C VAL A 11 -67.49 -110.28 -63.79
N ILE A 12 -68.46 -110.79 -63.01
CA ILE A 12 -68.40 -111.07 -61.56
C ILE A 12 -69.75 -111.74 -61.26
N LEU A 13 -69.77 -113.05 -61.50
CA LEU A 13 -70.87 -113.94 -61.18
C LEU A 13 -70.49 -114.66 -59.86
N ALA A 14 -70.54 -113.91 -58.77
CA ALA A 14 -70.66 -114.39 -57.39
C ALA A 14 -71.56 -113.36 -56.68
N LEU A 15 -72.83 -113.40 -57.09
CA LEU A 15 -73.85 -112.39 -56.79
C LEU A 15 -74.53 -112.71 -55.44
N PRO A 16 -74.66 -111.74 -54.52
CA PRO A 16 -75.04 -111.98 -53.13
C PRO A 16 -76.55 -112.27 -53.00
N MET A 17 -76.88 -113.45 -52.47
CA MET A 17 -78.26 -113.84 -52.15
C MET A 17 -78.42 -113.89 -50.62
N LEU A 18 -78.58 -112.72 -50.02
CA LEU A 18 -79.13 -112.53 -48.67
C LEU A 18 -79.59 -111.06 -48.52
N LEU A 19 -80.63 -110.67 -49.27
CA LEU A 19 -81.37 -109.44 -49.03
C LEU A 19 -82.86 -109.65 -49.36
N GLN A 20 -83.66 -109.90 -48.33
CA GLN A 20 -85.00 -109.34 -48.25
C GLN A 20 -85.06 -108.55 -46.95
N ALA A 21 -84.88 -107.23 -47.04
CA ALA A 21 -85.18 -106.34 -45.93
C ALA A 21 -86.64 -105.85 -46.08
N PRO A 22 -87.42 -105.80 -44.99
CA PRO A 22 -88.80 -105.33 -45.02
C PRO A 22 -88.86 -103.83 -45.39
N LEU A 23 -89.94 -103.43 -46.06
CA LEU A 23 -90.34 -102.04 -46.25
C LEU A 23 -90.52 -101.38 -44.88
N SER A 24 -89.48 -100.76 -44.36
CA SER A 24 -89.57 -99.87 -43.21
C SER A 24 -90.08 -98.52 -43.67
N ALA A 25 -91.29 -98.17 -43.21
CA ALA A 25 -91.78 -96.80 -43.22
C ALA A 25 -90.71 -95.90 -42.58
N SER A 26 -90.25 -94.89 -43.32
CA SER A 26 -89.33 -93.88 -42.78
C SER A 26 -90.07 -93.10 -41.69
N ALA A 27 -89.77 -93.40 -40.43
CA ALA A 27 -90.21 -92.59 -39.30
C ALA A 27 -89.59 -91.19 -39.45
N ALA A 28 -90.44 -90.16 -39.53
CA ALA A 28 -89.99 -88.78 -39.61
C ALA A 28 -89.05 -88.45 -38.44
N THR A 29 -87.88 -87.91 -38.73
CA THR A 29 -86.87 -87.57 -37.72
C THR A 29 -87.46 -86.64 -36.65
N ALA A 30 -87.34 -87.03 -35.38
CA ALA A 30 -87.90 -86.28 -34.27
C ALA A 30 -87.24 -84.91 -34.13
N ILE A 31 -88.04 -83.87 -33.85
CA ILE A 31 -87.54 -82.51 -33.65
C ILE A 31 -86.87 -82.42 -32.27
N SER A 32 -85.62 -81.98 -32.21
CA SER A 32 -84.88 -81.77 -30.95
C SER A 32 -84.75 -80.29 -30.60
N ILE A 33 -84.80 -79.95 -29.31
CA ILE A 33 -84.72 -78.57 -28.84
C ILE A 33 -83.52 -78.43 -27.91
N TYR A 34 -82.75 -77.36 -28.08
CA TYR A 34 -81.60 -77.01 -27.25
C TYR A 34 -81.78 -75.61 -26.67
N ILE A 35 -81.59 -75.44 -25.36
CA ILE A 35 -81.54 -74.14 -24.69
C ILE A 35 -80.11 -73.96 -24.17
N ASP A 36 -79.42 -72.92 -24.64
CA ASP A 36 -78.02 -72.60 -24.29
C ASP A 36 -77.08 -73.80 -24.45
N GLY A 37 -77.31 -74.61 -25.50
CA GLY A 37 -76.53 -75.81 -25.80
C GLY A 37 -76.98 -77.10 -25.09
N ALA A 38 -77.84 -77.01 -24.07
CA ALA A 38 -78.38 -78.18 -23.37
C ALA A 38 -79.67 -78.69 -24.03
N ARG A 39 -79.80 -80.00 -24.24
CA ARG A 39 -81.00 -80.61 -24.85
C ARG A 39 -82.18 -80.58 -23.88
N LEU A 40 -83.31 -80.00 -24.28
CA LEU A 40 -84.53 -79.97 -23.49
C LEU A 40 -85.28 -81.31 -23.63
N SER A 41 -85.49 -81.99 -22.51
CA SER A 41 -86.32 -83.20 -22.44
C SER A 41 -87.79 -82.83 -22.23
N THR A 42 -88.69 -83.44 -22.99
CA THR A 42 -90.13 -83.17 -22.92
C THR A 42 -90.91 -84.48 -22.85
N ASP A 43 -91.92 -84.54 -21.98
CA ASP A 43 -92.82 -85.68 -21.84
C ASP A 43 -93.77 -85.88 -23.03
N GLN A 44 -93.99 -84.81 -23.81
CA GLN A 44 -94.61 -84.88 -25.13
C GLN A 44 -93.68 -84.27 -26.17
N ALA A 45 -93.40 -85.03 -27.23
CA ALA A 45 -92.46 -84.64 -28.26
C ALA A 45 -92.89 -83.33 -28.98
N PRO A 46 -91.94 -82.48 -29.39
CA PRO A 46 -92.21 -81.32 -30.23
C PRO A 46 -92.89 -81.69 -31.54
N VAL A 47 -93.83 -80.86 -32.01
CA VAL A 47 -94.57 -81.10 -33.25
C VAL A 47 -94.52 -79.89 -34.17
N ALA A 48 -94.38 -80.12 -35.47
CA ALA A 48 -94.49 -79.07 -36.47
C ALA A 48 -95.94 -78.92 -36.94
N VAL A 49 -96.56 -77.76 -36.72
CA VAL A 49 -97.91 -77.43 -37.18
C VAL A 49 -97.85 -76.15 -37.99
N GLN A 50 -98.36 -76.17 -39.24
CA GLN A 50 -98.39 -75.01 -40.14
C GLN A 50 -97.03 -74.31 -40.30
N GLY A 51 -95.92 -75.08 -40.34
CA GLY A 51 -94.57 -74.53 -40.47
C GLY A 51 -94.01 -73.88 -39.20
N ARG A 52 -94.62 -74.13 -38.02
CA ARG A 52 -94.12 -73.71 -36.70
C ARG A 52 -93.92 -74.91 -35.81
N VAL A 53 -92.84 -74.90 -35.02
CA VAL A 53 -92.58 -75.92 -34.00
C VAL A 53 -93.32 -75.53 -32.73
N LEU A 54 -94.10 -76.47 -32.20
CA LEU A 54 -94.84 -76.33 -30.95
C LEU A 54 -94.28 -77.28 -29.90
N LEU A 55 -94.21 -76.82 -28.65
CA LEU A 55 -93.73 -77.59 -27.49
C LEU A 55 -94.74 -77.58 -26.33
N PRO A 56 -94.65 -78.55 -25.40
CA PRO A 56 -95.43 -78.51 -24.17
C PRO A 56 -95.15 -77.21 -23.43
N LEU A 57 -96.21 -76.48 -23.13
CA LEU A 57 -96.15 -75.13 -22.61
C LEU A 57 -95.19 -74.98 -21.44
N ARG A 58 -95.36 -75.84 -20.42
CA ARG A 58 -94.59 -75.75 -19.19
C ARG A 58 -93.10 -75.96 -19.43
N ALA A 59 -92.73 -76.91 -20.30
CA ALA A 59 -91.34 -77.25 -20.57
C ALA A 59 -90.53 -76.10 -21.19
N ILE A 60 -91.14 -75.32 -22.09
CA ILE A 60 -90.45 -74.20 -22.73
C ILE A 60 -90.38 -72.96 -21.83
N PHE A 61 -91.45 -72.65 -21.07
CA PHE A 61 -91.45 -71.52 -20.15
C PHE A 61 -90.50 -71.75 -18.96
N GLU A 62 -90.58 -72.91 -18.31
CA GLU A 62 -89.68 -73.27 -17.20
C GLU A 62 -88.23 -73.47 -17.68
N GLY A 63 -88.04 -74.08 -18.86
CA GLY A 63 -86.72 -74.23 -19.47
C GLY A 63 -86.03 -72.91 -19.79
N LEU A 64 -86.79 -71.81 -19.89
CA LEU A 64 -86.28 -70.44 -20.04
C LEU A 64 -86.30 -69.65 -18.73
N GLY A 65 -86.55 -70.29 -17.59
CA GLY A 65 -86.50 -69.69 -16.26
C GLY A 65 -87.74 -68.89 -15.85
N SER A 66 -88.92 -69.18 -16.43
CA SER A 66 -90.20 -68.55 -16.08
C SER A 66 -91.04 -69.43 -15.15
N THR A 67 -91.78 -68.81 -14.23
CA THR A 67 -92.83 -69.48 -13.43
C THR A 67 -94.16 -69.46 -14.18
N VAL A 68 -94.87 -70.59 -14.22
CA VAL A 68 -96.12 -70.75 -14.98
C VAL A 68 -97.30 -71.04 -14.07
N ASP A 69 -98.32 -70.19 -14.13
CA ASP A 69 -99.64 -70.40 -13.53
C ASP A 69 -100.69 -70.74 -14.60
N TRP A 70 -101.54 -71.74 -14.31
CA TRP A 70 -102.62 -72.16 -15.21
C TRP A 70 -103.97 -72.00 -14.54
N ASN A 71 -104.82 -71.17 -15.14
CA ASN A 71 -106.20 -70.98 -14.71
C ASN A 71 -107.14 -71.86 -15.53
N GLN A 72 -107.57 -72.97 -14.94
CA GLN A 72 -108.47 -73.94 -15.55
C GLN A 72 -109.83 -73.32 -15.96
N SER A 73 -110.40 -72.44 -15.12
CA SER A 73 -111.72 -71.84 -15.38
C SER A 73 -111.71 -70.88 -16.58
N LYS A 74 -110.61 -70.15 -16.77
CA LYS A 74 -110.46 -69.15 -17.84
C LYS A 74 -109.77 -69.70 -19.09
N GLN A 75 -109.23 -70.93 -19.01
CA GLN A 75 -108.37 -71.54 -20.03
C GLN A 75 -107.20 -70.61 -20.41
N THR A 76 -106.60 -69.99 -19.39
CA THR A 76 -105.57 -68.97 -19.52
C THR A 76 -104.32 -69.36 -18.76
N VAL A 77 -103.17 -69.15 -19.38
CA VAL A 77 -101.83 -69.33 -18.83
C VAL A 77 -101.26 -67.96 -18.53
N THR A 78 -100.65 -67.80 -17.37
CA THR A 78 -99.83 -66.63 -17.03
C THR A 78 -98.42 -67.12 -16.72
N ALA A 79 -97.44 -66.66 -17.49
CA ALA A 79 -96.03 -66.97 -17.26
C ALA A 79 -95.26 -65.70 -16.90
N THR A 80 -94.45 -65.76 -15.85
CA THR A 80 -93.69 -64.61 -15.35
C THR A 80 -92.19 -64.91 -15.28
N LYS A 81 -91.36 -63.98 -15.76
CA LYS A 81 -89.89 -64.02 -15.66
C LYS A 81 -89.36 -62.61 -15.44
N GLY A 82 -88.81 -62.35 -14.26
CA GLY A 82 -88.45 -60.99 -13.85
C GLY A 82 -89.65 -60.04 -13.98
N ASN A 83 -89.49 -58.95 -14.74
CA ASN A 83 -90.54 -57.96 -15.00
C ASN A 83 -91.43 -58.29 -16.21
N THR A 84 -91.27 -59.46 -16.84
CA THR A 84 -92.02 -59.85 -18.02
C THR A 84 -93.15 -60.81 -17.66
N THR A 85 -94.39 -60.43 -17.97
CA THR A 85 -95.60 -61.24 -17.81
C THR A 85 -96.19 -61.58 -19.18
N VAL A 86 -96.30 -62.86 -19.49
CA VAL A 86 -96.91 -63.38 -20.73
C VAL A 86 -98.24 -64.04 -20.39
N VAL A 87 -99.34 -63.59 -21.00
CA VAL A 87 -100.67 -64.18 -20.81
C VAL A 87 -101.18 -64.78 -22.12
N LEU A 88 -101.48 -66.07 -22.09
CA LEU A 88 -101.92 -66.86 -23.25
C LEU A 88 -103.27 -67.50 -22.97
N LYS A 89 -104.25 -67.31 -23.86
CA LYS A 89 -105.55 -67.97 -23.78
C LYS A 89 -105.64 -69.08 -24.84
N MET A 90 -106.15 -70.25 -24.44
CA MET A 90 -106.32 -71.38 -25.35
C MET A 90 -107.12 -71.00 -26.60
N LYS A 91 -106.68 -71.50 -27.76
CA LYS A 91 -107.28 -71.25 -29.08
C LYS A 91 -107.35 -69.78 -29.52
N SER A 92 -106.80 -68.85 -28.74
CA SER A 92 -106.68 -67.45 -29.13
C SER A 92 -105.53 -67.27 -30.12
N LYS A 93 -105.73 -66.46 -31.16
CA LYS A 93 -104.66 -66.01 -32.06
C LYS A 93 -103.87 -64.83 -31.50
N THR A 94 -104.19 -64.38 -30.29
CA THR A 94 -103.51 -63.28 -29.61
C THR A 94 -103.10 -63.69 -28.20
N ALA A 95 -102.01 -63.10 -27.73
CA ALA A 95 -101.47 -63.19 -26.39
C ALA A 95 -101.17 -61.78 -25.88
N THR A 96 -100.89 -61.61 -24.58
CA THR A 96 -100.32 -60.35 -24.09
C THR A 96 -98.93 -60.53 -23.50
N ILE A 97 -98.04 -59.56 -23.71
CA ILE A 97 -96.74 -59.43 -23.07
C ILE A 97 -96.75 -58.09 -22.35
N ASN A 98 -96.64 -58.08 -21.02
CA ASN A 98 -96.74 -56.87 -20.20
C ASN A 98 -97.98 -56.01 -20.56
N ASN A 99 -99.14 -56.67 -20.65
CA ASN A 99 -100.44 -56.10 -21.07
C ASN A 99 -100.53 -55.58 -22.51
N GLN A 100 -99.49 -55.68 -23.34
CA GLN A 100 -99.54 -55.35 -24.77
C GLN A 100 -99.97 -56.58 -25.58
N THR A 101 -100.94 -56.41 -26.47
CA THR A 101 -101.48 -57.52 -27.28
C THR A 101 -100.56 -57.82 -28.46
N VAL A 102 -100.20 -59.10 -28.64
CA VAL A 102 -99.34 -59.60 -29.70
C VAL A 102 -100.03 -60.76 -30.43
N ALA A 103 -99.89 -60.81 -31.74
CA ALA A 103 -100.44 -61.89 -32.57
C ALA A 103 -99.57 -63.16 -32.48
N LEU A 104 -100.21 -64.31 -32.52
CA LEU A 104 -99.57 -65.63 -32.60
C LEU A 104 -99.69 -66.18 -34.02
N ASP A 105 -98.56 -66.63 -34.58
CA ASP A 105 -98.53 -67.32 -35.88
C ASP A 105 -99.40 -68.60 -35.89
N VAL A 106 -99.40 -69.33 -34.77
CA VAL A 106 -100.25 -70.50 -34.53
C VAL A 106 -100.79 -70.39 -33.10
N PRO A 107 -102.11 -70.52 -32.87
CA PRO A 107 -102.68 -70.43 -31.53
C PRO A 107 -102.19 -71.56 -30.63
N ALA A 108 -102.13 -71.30 -29.31
CA ALA A 108 -101.92 -72.36 -28.33
C ALA A 108 -103.06 -73.40 -28.41
N GLN A 109 -102.70 -74.68 -28.53
CA GLN A 109 -103.67 -75.75 -28.78
C GLN A 109 -103.35 -77.01 -27.98
N ALA A 110 -104.40 -77.75 -27.63
CA ALA A 110 -104.27 -79.04 -26.98
C ALA A 110 -103.93 -80.10 -28.03
N ILE A 111 -102.82 -80.81 -27.86
CA ILE A 111 -102.46 -81.98 -28.67
C ILE A 111 -102.19 -83.10 -27.68
N GLY A 112 -102.90 -84.23 -27.77
CA GLY A 112 -102.87 -85.24 -26.72
C GLY A 112 -103.38 -84.68 -25.39
N SER A 113 -102.63 -84.90 -24.30
CA SER A 113 -102.96 -84.40 -22.95
C SER A 113 -102.20 -83.12 -22.56
N ARG A 114 -101.43 -82.50 -23.47
CA ARG A 114 -100.68 -81.26 -23.20
C ARG A 114 -101.14 -80.08 -24.04
N THR A 115 -101.07 -78.91 -23.42
CA THR A 115 -101.14 -77.62 -24.12
C THR A 115 -99.81 -77.36 -24.81
N MET A 116 -99.85 -77.15 -26.12
CA MET A 116 -98.69 -76.91 -26.97
C MET A 116 -98.67 -75.46 -27.44
N VAL A 117 -97.49 -74.81 -27.38
CA VAL A 117 -97.29 -73.39 -27.72
C VAL A 117 -96.18 -73.21 -28.75
N PRO A 118 -96.24 -72.19 -29.63
CA PRO A 118 -95.19 -71.92 -30.59
C PRO A 118 -93.88 -71.54 -29.89
N VAL A 119 -92.81 -72.29 -30.18
CA VAL A 119 -91.51 -72.12 -29.50
C VAL A 119 -90.95 -70.72 -29.69
N ARG A 120 -90.96 -70.23 -30.94
CA ARG A 120 -90.42 -68.92 -31.30
C ARG A 120 -91.09 -67.80 -30.50
N PHE A 121 -92.41 -67.79 -30.48
CA PHE A 121 -93.17 -66.78 -29.75
C PHE A 121 -92.80 -66.76 -28.27
N VAL A 122 -92.79 -67.93 -27.62
CA VAL A 122 -92.48 -68.01 -26.18
C VAL A 122 -91.05 -67.59 -25.89
N SER A 123 -90.09 -68.03 -26.70
CA SER A 123 -88.69 -67.67 -26.53
C SER A 123 -88.44 -66.17 -26.74
N GLU A 124 -88.98 -65.59 -27.81
CA GLU A 124 -88.82 -64.16 -28.11
C GLU A 124 -89.55 -63.29 -27.08
N ALA A 125 -90.74 -63.71 -26.63
CA ALA A 125 -91.50 -63.02 -25.57
C ALA A 125 -90.73 -62.94 -24.25
N LEU A 126 -89.79 -63.87 -24.00
CA LEU A 126 -88.92 -63.91 -22.82
C LEU A 126 -87.50 -63.38 -23.09
N GLY A 127 -87.29 -62.74 -24.25
CA GLY A 127 -86.01 -62.09 -24.61
C GLY A 127 -84.94 -63.02 -25.19
N ALA A 128 -85.29 -64.26 -25.57
CA ALA A 128 -84.37 -65.25 -26.14
C ALA A 128 -84.39 -65.24 -27.67
N THR A 129 -83.27 -65.64 -28.30
CA THR A 129 -83.16 -65.75 -29.77
C THR A 129 -83.33 -67.20 -30.21
N VAL A 130 -84.10 -67.45 -31.28
CA VAL A 130 -84.40 -68.81 -31.75
C VAL A 130 -83.86 -69.06 -33.15
N ASN A 131 -83.01 -70.07 -33.30
CA ASN A 131 -82.54 -70.55 -34.59
C ASN A 131 -83.14 -71.91 -34.94
N TRP A 132 -83.54 -72.09 -36.20
CA TRP A 132 -84.02 -73.36 -36.73
C TRP A 132 -82.97 -73.94 -37.68
N ASN A 133 -82.48 -75.13 -37.38
CA ASN A 133 -81.64 -75.89 -38.29
C ASN A 133 -82.50 -76.92 -39.05
N SER A 134 -82.77 -76.65 -40.33
CA SER A 134 -83.59 -77.53 -41.17
C SER A 134 -82.93 -78.88 -41.44
N SER A 135 -81.61 -78.92 -41.62
CA SER A 135 -80.85 -80.16 -41.86
C SER A 135 -80.82 -81.09 -40.65
N ALA A 136 -80.68 -80.54 -39.44
CA ALA A 136 -80.63 -81.30 -38.19
C ALA A 136 -82.00 -81.48 -37.52
N ARG A 137 -83.07 -80.88 -38.08
CA ARG A 137 -84.42 -80.78 -37.49
C ARG A 137 -84.36 -80.38 -36.01
N SER A 138 -83.56 -79.37 -35.71
CA SER A 138 -83.36 -78.88 -34.34
C SER A 138 -83.66 -77.39 -34.20
N VAL A 139 -84.20 -77.03 -33.04
CA VAL A 139 -84.35 -75.63 -32.61
C VAL A 139 -83.28 -75.34 -31.55
N THR A 140 -82.51 -74.28 -31.72
CA THR A 140 -81.56 -73.79 -30.71
C THR A 140 -82.04 -72.44 -30.19
N ILE A 141 -82.16 -72.32 -28.87
CA ILE A 141 -82.61 -71.12 -28.17
C ILE A 141 -81.44 -70.60 -27.35
N PHE A 142 -81.16 -69.31 -27.46
CA PHE A 142 -80.13 -68.61 -26.69
C PHE A 142 -80.80 -67.63 -25.73
N SER A 143 -80.66 -67.84 -24.42
CA SER A 143 -81.39 -67.11 -23.37
C SER A 143 -80.77 -65.78 -22.95
N GLY A 144 -79.55 -65.48 -23.43
CA GLY A 144 -78.91 -64.18 -23.34
C GLY A 144 -79.13 -63.36 -24.61
N SER A 145 -79.24 -62.04 -24.48
CA SER A 145 -79.39 -61.08 -25.59
C SER A 145 -78.21 -61.17 -26.58
N GLY A 146 -78.33 -62.08 -27.53
CA GLY A 146 -77.47 -62.25 -28.69
C GLY A 146 -77.83 -61.20 -29.73
N GLY A 147 -77.31 -59.99 -29.54
CA GLY A 147 -77.25 -59.01 -30.62
C GLY A 147 -76.49 -59.60 -31.80
N THR A 148 -77.09 -59.52 -32.99
CA THR A 148 -76.42 -59.71 -34.27
C THR A 148 -75.32 -58.65 -34.42
N ASP A 149 -74.10 -58.94 -33.97
CA ASP A 149 -72.90 -58.24 -34.41
C ASP A 149 -72.22 -59.15 -35.44
N THR A 150 -72.23 -58.75 -36.71
CA THR A 150 -71.22 -59.22 -37.67
C THR A 150 -69.88 -59.14 -36.98
N ALA A 151 -69.22 -60.29 -36.77
CA ALA A 151 -68.01 -60.40 -35.96
C ALA A 151 -66.94 -59.43 -36.49
N SER A 152 -66.88 -58.24 -35.89
CA SER A 152 -65.99 -57.15 -36.29
C SER A 152 -64.81 -57.15 -35.33
N LEU A 153 -63.60 -57.11 -35.90
CA LEU A 153 -62.37 -57.12 -35.13
C LEU A 153 -62.32 -55.89 -34.21
N LYS A 154 -62.20 -56.10 -32.90
CA LYS A 154 -62.08 -55.03 -31.91
C LYS A 154 -60.61 -54.76 -31.58
N ALA A 155 -60.26 -53.49 -31.36
CA ALA A 155 -58.91 -53.10 -30.92
C ALA A 155 -58.64 -53.54 -29.46
N ALA A 156 -57.37 -53.49 -29.05
CA ALA A 156 -57.00 -53.51 -27.64
C ALA A 156 -57.65 -52.32 -26.91
N GLN A 157 -58.25 -52.57 -25.74
CA GLN A 157 -59.02 -51.55 -24.99
C GLN A 157 -58.15 -50.58 -24.22
N TYR A 158 -56.93 -50.99 -23.87
CA TYR A 158 -55.95 -50.15 -23.19
C TYR A 158 -54.55 -50.49 -23.68
N VAL A 159 -53.68 -49.48 -23.64
CA VAL A 159 -52.24 -49.61 -23.84
C VAL A 159 -51.56 -48.74 -22.77
N THR A 160 -50.58 -49.28 -22.09
CA THR A 160 -49.76 -48.57 -21.11
C THR A 160 -48.29 -48.79 -21.39
N LEU A 161 -47.49 -47.76 -21.13
CA LEU A 161 -46.04 -47.82 -21.20
C LEU A 161 -45.47 -47.76 -19.80
N ARG A 162 -44.42 -48.54 -19.55
CA ARG A 162 -43.64 -48.50 -18.32
C ARG A 162 -42.15 -48.48 -18.64
N ASP A 163 -41.43 -47.69 -17.86
CA ASP A 163 -39.97 -47.69 -17.84
C ASP A 163 -39.51 -48.79 -16.86
N VAL A 164 -38.79 -49.79 -17.36
CA VAL A 164 -38.42 -51.01 -16.61
C VAL A 164 -36.92 -51.24 -16.50
N ALA A 165 -36.10 -50.46 -17.21
CA ALA A 165 -34.64 -50.54 -17.19
C ALA A 165 -34.03 -49.18 -17.56
N ASN A 166 -32.72 -49.01 -17.38
CA ASN A 166 -32.04 -47.72 -17.50
C ASN A 166 -30.89 -47.76 -18.52
N THR A 167 -31.06 -48.52 -19.60
CA THR A 167 -30.03 -48.79 -20.60
C THR A 167 -29.94 -47.74 -21.71
N GLY A 168 -30.92 -46.85 -21.80
CA GLY A 168 -31.05 -45.76 -22.76
C GLY A 168 -31.57 -46.15 -24.13
N ASP A 169 -32.08 -47.37 -24.30
CA ASP A 169 -32.59 -47.91 -25.55
C ASP A 169 -33.96 -48.59 -25.37
N GLY A 170 -34.46 -49.27 -26.41
CA GLY A 170 -35.77 -49.92 -26.36
C GLY A 170 -35.97 -50.94 -25.22
N ARG A 171 -34.91 -51.49 -24.61
CA ARG A 171 -35.04 -52.43 -23.47
C ARG A 171 -35.59 -51.80 -22.20
N ASP A 172 -35.62 -50.48 -22.15
CA ASP A 172 -36.20 -49.73 -21.04
C ASP A 172 -37.72 -49.67 -21.15
N LEU A 173 -38.27 -49.87 -22.35
CA LEU A 173 -39.70 -49.69 -22.62
C LEU A 173 -40.45 -51.01 -22.58
N GLN A 174 -41.35 -51.15 -21.60
CA GLN A 174 -42.37 -52.20 -21.56
C GLN A 174 -43.72 -51.68 -22.04
N VAL A 175 -44.33 -52.36 -23.00
CA VAL A 175 -45.67 -52.09 -23.51
C VAL A 175 -46.64 -53.14 -22.95
N SER A 176 -47.64 -52.71 -22.20
CA SER A 176 -48.72 -53.56 -21.72
C SER A 176 -50.04 -53.21 -22.37
N PHE A 177 -50.82 -54.20 -22.79
CA PHE A 177 -52.10 -53.97 -23.46
C PHE A 177 -53.09 -55.11 -23.24
N SER A 178 -54.38 -54.78 -23.33
CA SER A 178 -55.45 -55.79 -23.27
C SER A 178 -55.52 -56.62 -24.54
N ARG A 179 -55.82 -57.91 -24.39
CA ARG A 179 -56.24 -58.71 -25.53
C ARG A 179 -57.50 -58.12 -26.19
N SER A 180 -57.68 -58.37 -27.48
CA SER A 180 -58.95 -58.07 -28.15
C SER A 180 -60.09 -58.92 -27.56
N THR A 181 -61.28 -58.34 -27.40
CA THR A 181 -62.47 -59.13 -27.02
C THR A 181 -62.89 -60.12 -28.12
N THR A 182 -62.45 -59.88 -29.36
CA THR A 182 -62.61 -60.77 -30.52
C THR A 182 -61.28 -61.42 -30.93
N GLU A 183 -60.44 -61.81 -29.95
CA GLU A 183 -59.10 -62.33 -30.21
C GLU A 183 -59.04 -63.59 -31.10
N SER A 184 -60.13 -64.36 -31.17
CA SER A 184 -60.25 -65.48 -32.12
C SER A 184 -60.06 -65.05 -33.59
N LEU A 185 -60.40 -63.80 -33.91
CA LEU A 185 -60.26 -63.18 -35.24
C LEU A 185 -58.89 -62.53 -35.47
N VAL A 186 -58.06 -62.40 -34.43
CA VAL A 186 -56.75 -61.73 -34.49
C VAL A 186 -55.70 -62.69 -35.04
N ASP A 187 -54.94 -62.22 -36.03
CA ASP A 187 -53.74 -62.89 -36.55
C ASP A 187 -52.54 -62.58 -35.64
N HIS A 188 -52.23 -61.30 -35.46
CA HIS A 188 -51.20 -60.80 -34.54
C HIS A 188 -51.47 -59.35 -34.10
N TYR A 189 -50.73 -58.90 -33.10
CA TYR A 189 -50.65 -57.49 -32.69
C TYR A 189 -49.34 -56.86 -33.16
N ARG A 190 -49.38 -55.57 -33.50
CA ARG A 190 -48.18 -54.75 -33.75
C ARG A 190 -48.09 -53.64 -32.73
N LEU A 191 -46.96 -53.58 -32.03
CA LEU A 191 -46.65 -52.55 -31.04
C LEU A 191 -45.95 -51.41 -31.78
N LEU A 192 -46.60 -50.26 -31.80
CA LEU A 192 -46.19 -49.08 -32.55
C LEU A 192 -45.80 -47.98 -31.56
N ILE A 193 -44.53 -47.60 -31.55
CA ILE A 193 -44.01 -46.55 -30.67
C ILE A 193 -43.90 -45.25 -31.48
N VAL A 194 -44.57 -44.20 -31.02
CA VAL A 194 -44.66 -42.92 -31.73
C VAL A 194 -44.10 -41.83 -30.83
N LYS A 195 -43.28 -40.91 -31.37
CA LYS A 195 -42.87 -39.72 -30.61
C LYS A 195 -44.12 -38.97 -30.14
N ALA A 196 -44.17 -38.57 -28.88
CA ALA A 196 -45.34 -37.91 -28.30
C ALA A 196 -45.76 -36.64 -29.06
N SER A 197 -44.80 -35.92 -29.67
CA SER A 197 -45.07 -34.76 -30.53
C SER A 197 -45.88 -35.08 -31.79
N ASN A 198 -45.81 -36.33 -32.28
CA ASN A 198 -46.46 -36.80 -33.50
C ASN A 198 -47.74 -37.59 -33.19
N ALA A 199 -48.07 -37.78 -31.90
CA ALA A 199 -49.17 -38.64 -31.46
C ALA A 199 -50.53 -38.21 -32.01
N SER A 200 -50.80 -36.90 -32.09
CA SER A 200 -52.08 -36.35 -32.56
C SER A 200 -52.34 -36.58 -34.05
N ALA A 201 -51.30 -36.79 -34.84
CA ALA A 201 -51.39 -37.05 -36.27
C ALA A 201 -51.41 -38.56 -36.61
N PHE A 202 -51.13 -39.43 -35.63
CA PHE A 202 -51.03 -40.87 -35.85
C PHE A 202 -52.41 -41.55 -35.78
N ASN A 203 -52.79 -42.27 -36.84
CA ASN A 203 -54.10 -42.92 -36.96
C ASN A 203 -53.97 -44.29 -37.67
N LEU A 204 -55.09 -45.02 -37.84
CA LEU A 204 -55.10 -46.35 -38.45
C LEU A 204 -54.43 -46.39 -39.84
N THR A 205 -54.61 -45.35 -40.66
CA THR A 205 -54.00 -45.29 -42.00
C THR A 205 -52.48 -45.15 -41.92
N ALA A 206 -51.97 -44.35 -40.97
CA ALA A 206 -50.54 -44.23 -40.72
C ALA A 206 -49.96 -45.55 -40.16
N ALA A 207 -50.66 -46.17 -39.21
CA ALA A 207 -50.27 -47.44 -38.59
C ALA A 207 -50.10 -48.59 -39.61
N LEU A 208 -50.98 -48.67 -40.61
CA LEU A 208 -50.91 -49.69 -41.67
C LEU A 208 -49.72 -49.51 -42.62
N LYS A 209 -49.15 -48.31 -42.73
CA LYS A 209 -48.01 -48.00 -43.61
C LYS A 209 -46.65 -48.19 -42.94
N VAL A 210 -46.61 -48.40 -41.62
CA VAL A 210 -45.36 -48.58 -40.88
C VAL A 210 -44.68 -49.87 -41.35
N GLY A 211 -43.40 -49.77 -41.75
CA GLY A 211 -42.61 -50.90 -42.21
C GLY A 211 -42.30 -51.90 -41.08
N SER A 212 -42.09 -53.17 -41.43
CA SER A 212 -41.90 -54.28 -40.47
C SER A 212 -40.65 -54.18 -39.58
N ALA A 213 -39.72 -53.28 -39.89
CA ALA A 213 -38.56 -52.98 -39.05
C ALA A 213 -38.88 -52.00 -37.90
N ASN A 214 -40.04 -51.33 -37.94
CA ASN A 214 -40.40 -50.20 -37.07
C ASN A 214 -41.57 -50.53 -36.12
N TYR A 215 -41.86 -51.81 -35.91
CA TYR A 215 -42.82 -52.27 -34.91
C TYR A 215 -42.44 -53.65 -34.37
N THR A 216 -42.92 -53.98 -33.17
CA THR A 216 -42.75 -55.32 -32.59
C THR A 216 -44.03 -56.14 -32.80
N THR A 217 -43.90 -57.37 -33.28
CA THR A 217 -45.04 -58.29 -33.49
C THR A 217 -45.26 -59.15 -32.25
N VAL A 218 -46.51 -59.30 -31.82
CA VAL A 218 -46.89 -60.14 -30.68
C VAL A 218 -48.03 -61.07 -31.10
N GLN A 219 -47.89 -62.35 -30.81
CA GLN A 219 -48.88 -63.38 -31.16
C GLN A 219 -49.99 -63.45 -30.10
N PRO A 220 -51.25 -63.69 -30.48
CA PRO A 220 -52.36 -63.82 -29.53
C PRO A 220 -52.24 -65.11 -28.70
N ASN A 221 -52.55 -65.04 -27.41
CA ASN A 221 -52.48 -66.18 -26.49
C ASN A 221 -53.63 -66.24 -25.45
N ASN A 222 -54.73 -65.51 -25.68
CA ASN A 222 -55.89 -65.42 -24.79
C ASN A 222 -55.66 -64.72 -23.44
N THR A 223 -54.56 -63.99 -23.28
CA THR A 223 -54.30 -63.16 -22.08
C THR A 223 -53.91 -61.73 -22.46
N ASP A 224 -53.98 -60.80 -21.50
CA ASP A 224 -53.36 -59.49 -21.66
C ASP A 224 -51.84 -59.65 -21.76
N GLN A 225 -51.18 -58.78 -22.54
CA GLN A 225 -49.76 -58.89 -22.86
C GLN A 225 -48.95 -57.80 -22.17
N ALA A 226 -47.70 -58.13 -21.83
CA ALA A 226 -46.68 -57.17 -21.42
C ALA A 226 -45.35 -57.54 -22.11
N VAL A 227 -44.83 -56.64 -22.93
CA VAL A 227 -43.65 -56.90 -23.77
C VAL A 227 -42.62 -55.80 -23.60
N THR A 228 -41.43 -56.17 -23.12
CA THR A 228 -40.26 -55.30 -23.12
C THR A 228 -39.61 -55.34 -24.50
N LEU A 229 -39.30 -54.17 -25.08
CA LEU A 229 -38.75 -54.11 -26.44
C LEU A 229 -37.26 -54.47 -26.47
N SER A 230 -36.70 -54.67 -27.66
CA SER A 230 -35.27 -54.95 -27.85
C SER A 230 -34.45 -53.65 -27.91
N SER A 231 -33.13 -53.77 -27.78
CA SER A 231 -32.21 -52.63 -27.97
C SER A 231 -32.21 -52.06 -29.39
N SER A 232 -32.66 -52.86 -30.36
CA SER A 232 -32.82 -52.48 -31.77
C SER A 232 -34.20 -51.94 -32.11
N ALA A 233 -35.11 -51.81 -31.14
CA ALA A 233 -36.46 -51.34 -31.37
C ALA A 233 -36.46 -49.89 -31.88
N ARG A 234 -37.35 -49.63 -32.84
CA ARG A 234 -37.48 -48.34 -33.52
C ARG A 234 -38.86 -47.75 -33.31
N ASP A 235 -38.95 -46.44 -33.33
CA ASP A 235 -40.21 -45.75 -33.46
C ASP A 235 -40.76 -45.89 -34.90
N VAL A 236 -42.00 -45.45 -35.10
CA VAL A 236 -42.68 -45.54 -36.41
C VAL A 236 -41.99 -44.77 -37.53
N ASP A 237 -41.16 -43.77 -37.20
CA ASP A 237 -40.37 -42.96 -38.15
C ASP A 237 -39.04 -43.66 -38.52
N GLY A 238 -38.71 -44.78 -37.85
CA GLY A 238 -37.50 -45.57 -38.08
C GLY A 238 -36.29 -45.15 -37.25
N ALA A 239 -36.43 -44.20 -36.32
CA ALA A 239 -35.37 -43.88 -35.37
C ALA A 239 -35.32 -44.92 -34.25
N LEU A 240 -34.12 -45.22 -33.72
CA LEU A 240 -34.02 -46.08 -32.54
C LEU A 240 -34.73 -45.42 -31.35
N ILE A 241 -35.41 -46.25 -30.55
CA ILE A 241 -35.95 -45.80 -29.26
C ILE A 241 -34.76 -45.43 -28.37
N GLN A 242 -34.86 -44.27 -27.74
CA GLN A 242 -33.76 -43.63 -27.00
C GLN A 242 -34.28 -42.89 -25.76
N SER A 243 -33.41 -42.73 -24.76
CA SER A 243 -33.69 -41.91 -23.57
C SER A 243 -33.99 -40.45 -23.90
N ASN A 244 -34.65 -39.75 -22.98
CA ASN A 244 -35.03 -38.32 -23.10
C ASN A 244 -35.98 -37.96 -24.26
N GLN A 245 -36.46 -38.94 -25.03
CA GLN A 245 -37.53 -38.75 -26.00
C GLN A 245 -38.84 -39.24 -25.40
N ALA A 246 -39.87 -38.38 -25.42
CA ALA A 246 -41.21 -38.75 -25.02
C ALA A 246 -41.87 -39.59 -26.12
N TYR A 247 -42.45 -40.73 -25.74
CA TYR A 247 -43.15 -41.65 -26.63
C TYR A 247 -44.56 -41.96 -26.13
N VAL A 248 -45.43 -42.30 -27.07
CA VAL A 248 -46.72 -42.95 -26.82
C VAL A 248 -46.77 -44.29 -27.54
N GLY A 249 -47.45 -45.26 -26.94
CA GLY A 249 -47.63 -46.59 -27.49
C GLY A 249 -49.01 -46.74 -28.12
N TYR A 250 -49.06 -47.36 -29.28
CA TYR A 250 -50.28 -47.84 -29.91
C TYR A 250 -50.16 -49.35 -30.17
N VAL A 251 -51.30 -50.04 -30.16
CA VAL A 251 -51.38 -51.45 -30.56
C VAL A 251 -52.31 -51.54 -31.77
N LEU A 252 -51.76 -51.99 -32.90
CA LEU A 252 -52.55 -52.34 -34.07
C LEU A 252 -52.91 -53.82 -34.00
N THR A 253 -54.19 -54.11 -33.79
CA THR A 253 -54.76 -55.45 -33.86
C THR A 253 -55.00 -55.82 -35.32
N VAL A 254 -54.33 -56.85 -35.82
CA VAL A 254 -54.41 -57.31 -37.23
C VAL A 254 -55.28 -58.56 -37.30
N GLY A 255 -56.28 -58.58 -38.19
CA GLY A 255 -57.20 -59.70 -38.35
C GLY A 255 -56.69 -60.83 -39.26
N LYS A 256 -57.25 -62.03 -39.08
CA LYS A 256 -57.00 -63.20 -39.94
C LYS A 256 -57.69 -63.06 -41.30
N GLY A 257 -57.00 -63.39 -42.39
CA GLY A 257 -57.63 -63.47 -43.71
C GLY A 257 -58.28 -62.17 -44.16
N THR A 258 -59.62 -62.13 -44.26
CA THR A 258 -60.40 -60.96 -44.70
C THR A 258 -60.81 -60.02 -43.57
N TYR A 259 -60.53 -60.35 -42.31
CA TYR A 259 -60.81 -59.45 -41.20
C TYR A 259 -59.80 -58.29 -41.23
N GLY A 260 -60.30 -57.03 -41.16
CA GLY A 260 -59.48 -55.81 -41.24
C GLY A 260 -58.55 -55.62 -40.03
N SER A 261 -58.08 -54.39 -39.81
CA SER A 261 -57.24 -54.06 -38.64
C SER A 261 -57.89 -52.96 -37.79
N ALA A 262 -57.65 -52.98 -36.50
CA ALA A 262 -58.16 -51.98 -35.55
C ALA A 262 -57.02 -51.42 -34.70
N LEU A 263 -56.92 -50.09 -34.58
CA LEU A 263 -55.90 -49.41 -33.79
C LEU A 263 -56.46 -49.07 -32.41
N SER A 264 -55.69 -49.31 -31.36
CA SER A 264 -56.03 -48.88 -30.00
C SER A 264 -56.03 -47.35 -29.86
N THR A 265 -56.54 -46.85 -28.73
CA THR A 265 -56.19 -45.52 -28.27
C THR A 265 -54.71 -45.47 -27.88
N ALA A 266 -54.14 -44.26 -27.86
CA ALA A 266 -52.77 -44.04 -27.40
C ALA A 266 -52.64 -44.36 -25.90
N SER A 267 -51.47 -44.83 -25.49
CA SER A 267 -51.07 -44.79 -24.08
C SER A 267 -50.87 -43.36 -23.59
N ASN A 268 -50.75 -43.18 -22.27
CA ASN A 268 -50.10 -41.98 -21.73
C ASN A 268 -48.66 -41.86 -22.27
N SER A 269 -48.20 -40.62 -22.42
CA SER A 269 -46.82 -40.35 -22.81
C SER A 269 -45.86 -40.77 -21.71
N LEU A 270 -44.77 -41.45 -22.09
CA LEU A 270 -43.67 -41.82 -21.23
C LEU A 270 -42.35 -41.35 -21.85
N THR A 271 -41.49 -40.76 -21.03
CA THR A 271 -40.12 -40.42 -21.41
C THR A 271 -39.20 -41.39 -20.71
N LEU A 272 -38.38 -42.12 -21.48
CA LEU A 272 -37.38 -43.04 -20.93
C LEU A 272 -36.28 -42.25 -20.22
N ASP A 273 -35.95 -42.64 -18.99
CA ASP A 273 -34.82 -42.11 -18.23
C ASP A 273 -33.74 -43.18 -18.10
N THR A 274 -32.47 -42.80 -18.19
CA THR A 274 -31.34 -43.73 -17.98
C THR A 274 -30.89 -43.79 -16.53
N GLY A 275 -31.53 -43.02 -15.64
CA GLY A 275 -31.03 -42.76 -14.28
C GLY A 275 -29.72 -41.96 -14.25
N ILE A 276 -29.11 -41.70 -15.42
CA ILE A 276 -27.95 -40.85 -15.61
C ILE A 276 -28.47 -39.46 -15.95
N SER A 277 -28.38 -38.56 -14.99
CA SER A 277 -28.77 -37.16 -15.17
C SER A 277 -27.55 -36.24 -15.17
N VAL A 278 -27.71 -35.12 -15.87
CA VAL A 278 -26.84 -33.95 -15.75
C VAL A 278 -27.54 -32.96 -14.82
N SER A 279 -26.84 -32.46 -13.81
CA SER A 279 -27.37 -31.41 -12.94
C SER A 279 -27.16 -30.03 -13.58
N ALA A 280 -28.18 -29.17 -13.48
CA ALA A 280 -28.02 -27.76 -13.83
C ALA A 280 -27.15 -27.05 -12.78
N VAL A 281 -26.40 -26.04 -13.22
CA VAL A 281 -25.73 -25.10 -12.31
C VAL A 281 -26.75 -24.17 -11.66
N THR A 282 -26.39 -23.58 -10.52
CA THR A 282 -27.24 -22.64 -9.78
C THR A 282 -26.51 -21.32 -9.55
N ASN A 283 -27.20 -20.31 -9.01
CA ASN A 283 -26.63 -19.00 -8.67
C ASN A 283 -25.93 -18.28 -9.84
N VAL A 284 -26.48 -18.40 -11.05
CA VAL A 284 -25.94 -17.69 -12.22
C VAL A 284 -26.11 -16.18 -12.05
N ARG A 285 -25.01 -15.44 -12.13
CA ARG A 285 -24.98 -13.98 -12.01
C ARG A 285 -24.05 -13.39 -13.06
N ILE A 286 -24.49 -12.29 -13.67
CA ILE A 286 -23.61 -11.44 -14.47
C ILE A 286 -23.01 -10.41 -13.51
N ASN A 287 -21.70 -10.21 -13.60
CA ASN A 287 -20.99 -9.16 -12.91
C ASN A 287 -20.35 -8.27 -13.96
N ASP A 288 -20.46 -6.97 -13.73
CA ASP A 288 -19.71 -5.95 -14.46
C ASP A 288 -18.33 -5.85 -13.79
N VAL A 289 -17.28 -6.39 -14.41
CA VAL A 289 -15.96 -6.63 -13.77
C VAL A 289 -14.83 -5.81 -14.37
N SER A 290 -15.10 -5.08 -15.44
CA SER A 290 -14.14 -4.26 -16.15
C SER A 290 -14.90 -3.17 -16.87
N ASP A 291 -14.18 -2.23 -17.45
CA ASP A 291 -14.80 -1.09 -18.11
C ASP A 291 -14.22 -0.88 -19.53
N TYR A 292 -13.97 -1.93 -20.29
CA TYR A 292 -13.51 -1.90 -21.68
C TYR A 292 -14.59 -1.46 -22.71
N ALA A 293 -15.84 -1.30 -22.27
CA ALA A 293 -17.06 -1.11 -23.06
C ALA A 293 -17.32 -2.15 -24.15
N ASP A 294 -16.82 -3.36 -23.93
CA ASP A 294 -17.02 -4.51 -24.79
C ASP A 294 -17.28 -5.76 -23.95
N GLY A 295 -17.27 -6.93 -24.59
CA GLY A 295 -17.53 -8.20 -23.91
C GLY A 295 -16.68 -8.44 -22.66
N ARG A 296 -15.48 -7.86 -22.53
CA ARG A 296 -14.62 -8.03 -21.35
C ARG A 296 -15.21 -7.48 -20.05
N ASP A 297 -16.26 -6.66 -20.13
CA ASP A 297 -16.94 -6.09 -18.97
C ASP A 297 -17.86 -7.10 -18.30
N ALA A 298 -18.32 -8.10 -19.05
CA ALA A 298 -19.12 -9.17 -18.50
C ALA A 298 -18.23 -10.30 -17.95
N ALA A 299 -18.46 -10.67 -16.69
CA ALA A 299 -18.08 -11.97 -16.16
C ALA A 299 -19.28 -12.67 -15.52
N VAL A 300 -19.54 -13.91 -15.95
CA VAL A 300 -20.66 -14.68 -15.41
C VAL A 300 -20.15 -15.66 -14.37
N THR A 301 -20.63 -15.52 -13.13
CA THR A 301 -20.35 -16.46 -12.06
C THR A 301 -21.52 -17.42 -11.85
N PHE A 302 -21.22 -18.67 -11.48
CA PHE A 302 -22.24 -19.67 -11.14
C PHE A 302 -21.70 -20.73 -10.18
N THR A 303 -22.58 -21.32 -9.38
CA THR A 303 -22.26 -22.45 -8.52
C THR A 303 -22.25 -23.73 -9.34
N ARG A 304 -21.21 -24.54 -9.16
CA ARG A 304 -21.05 -25.84 -9.83
C ARG A 304 -22.27 -26.72 -9.64
N ALA A 305 -22.53 -27.57 -10.63
CA ALA A 305 -23.61 -28.54 -10.52
C ALA A 305 -23.35 -29.50 -9.33
N SER A 306 -24.40 -29.94 -8.65
CA SER A 306 -24.30 -30.82 -7.47
C SER A 306 -23.60 -32.16 -7.77
N ASN A 307 -23.65 -32.61 -9.02
CA ASN A 307 -22.93 -33.77 -9.52
C ASN A 307 -22.37 -33.47 -10.92
N GLU A 308 -21.05 -33.54 -11.07
CA GLU A 308 -20.34 -33.25 -12.32
C GLU A 308 -19.76 -34.50 -13.00
N SER A 309 -20.06 -35.69 -12.47
CA SER A 309 -19.57 -36.98 -13.00
C SER A 309 -19.97 -37.17 -14.47
N ASN A 310 -21.14 -36.66 -14.84
CA ASN A 310 -21.70 -36.74 -16.19
C ASN A 310 -21.54 -35.45 -17.00
N ILE A 311 -20.74 -34.48 -16.53
CA ILE A 311 -20.54 -33.18 -17.18
C ILE A 311 -19.16 -33.14 -17.84
N SER A 312 -19.11 -32.75 -19.11
CA SER A 312 -17.87 -32.53 -19.87
C SER A 312 -17.34 -31.12 -19.64
N GLU A 313 -18.19 -30.12 -19.85
CA GLU A 313 -17.89 -28.69 -19.80
C GLU A 313 -19.14 -27.88 -19.47
N TYR A 314 -18.95 -26.59 -19.18
CA TYR A 314 -20.03 -25.62 -19.10
C TYR A 314 -19.94 -24.64 -20.28
N ARG A 315 -21.09 -24.28 -20.85
CA ARG A 315 -21.19 -23.23 -21.87
C ARG A 315 -22.00 -22.08 -21.33
N VAL A 316 -21.44 -20.88 -21.38
CA VAL A 316 -22.05 -19.67 -20.83
C VAL A 316 -22.52 -18.78 -21.96
N PHE A 317 -23.80 -18.43 -21.93
CA PHE A 317 -24.48 -17.63 -22.95
C PHE A 317 -24.91 -16.29 -22.37
N LEU A 318 -24.69 -15.21 -23.12
CA LEU A 318 -25.35 -13.93 -22.86
C LEU A 318 -26.48 -13.73 -23.87
N VAL A 319 -27.66 -13.48 -23.34
CA VAL A 319 -28.89 -13.23 -24.11
C VAL A 319 -29.33 -11.81 -23.79
N LYS A 320 -29.70 -11.01 -24.78
CA LYS A 320 -30.33 -9.72 -24.49
C LYS A 320 -31.56 -9.96 -23.62
N THR A 321 -31.74 -9.20 -22.55
CA THR A 321 -32.81 -9.46 -21.56
C THR A 321 -34.19 -9.50 -22.19
N LYS A 322 -34.44 -8.68 -23.23
CA LYS A 322 -35.69 -8.70 -24.00
C LYS A 322 -36.01 -10.04 -24.67
N ASP A 323 -34.99 -10.84 -25.00
CA ASP A 323 -35.11 -12.11 -25.71
C ASP A 323 -34.99 -13.32 -24.76
N ALA A 324 -34.66 -13.09 -23.48
CA ALA A 324 -34.35 -14.14 -22.50
C ALA A 324 -35.51 -15.11 -22.23
N SER A 325 -36.76 -14.66 -22.31
CA SER A 325 -37.95 -15.51 -22.13
C SER A 325 -38.12 -16.55 -23.24
N SER A 326 -37.52 -16.32 -24.41
CA SER A 326 -37.56 -17.23 -25.56
C SER A 326 -36.35 -18.17 -25.65
N PHE A 327 -35.33 -17.95 -24.81
CA PHE A 327 -34.11 -18.76 -24.83
C PHE A 327 -34.36 -20.12 -24.16
N SER A 328 -34.12 -21.19 -24.91
CA SER A 328 -34.47 -22.56 -24.52
C SER A 328 -33.30 -23.52 -24.64
N LEU A 329 -33.41 -24.69 -24.00
CA LEU A 329 -32.40 -25.75 -24.09
C LEU A 329 -32.12 -26.17 -25.54
N SER A 330 -33.14 -26.26 -26.39
CA SER A 330 -32.98 -26.59 -27.80
C SER A 330 -32.18 -25.52 -28.55
N ARG A 331 -32.44 -24.23 -28.28
CA ARG A 331 -31.66 -23.13 -28.83
C ARG A 331 -30.22 -23.17 -28.35
N ALA A 332 -29.99 -23.34 -27.05
CA ALA A 332 -28.65 -23.43 -26.47
C ALA A 332 -27.81 -24.57 -27.08
N ASN A 333 -28.43 -25.74 -27.32
CA ASN A 333 -27.77 -26.89 -27.95
C ASN A 333 -27.43 -26.65 -29.44
N SER A 334 -28.19 -25.80 -30.15
CA SER A 334 -28.00 -25.52 -31.57
C SER A 334 -26.92 -24.49 -31.89
N LEU A 335 -26.49 -23.68 -30.90
CA LEU A 335 -25.56 -22.58 -31.10
C LEU A 335 -24.12 -23.08 -31.24
N SER A 336 -23.37 -22.50 -32.19
CA SER A 336 -21.93 -22.73 -32.38
C SER A 336 -21.09 -21.96 -31.36
N ASN A 337 -19.82 -22.35 -31.19
CA ASN A 337 -18.88 -21.82 -30.20
C ASN A 337 -18.66 -20.30 -30.20
N GLN A 338 -18.89 -19.60 -31.31
CA GLN A 338 -18.77 -18.14 -31.37
C GLN A 338 -19.83 -17.37 -30.54
N TYR A 339 -20.91 -18.04 -30.10
CA TYR A 339 -22.04 -17.43 -29.37
C TYR A 339 -22.04 -17.73 -27.87
N TYR A 340 -20.99 -18.37 -27.36
CA TYR A 340 -20.83 -18.69 -25.94
C TYR A 340 -19.36 -18.72 -25.54
N THR A 341 -19.08 -18.69 -24.25
CA THR A 341 -17.75 -18.99 -23.70
C THR A 341 -17.77 -20.34 -22.99
N THR A 342 -16.71 -21.13 -23.15
CA THR A 342 -16.59 -22.45 -22.52
C THR A 342 -15.84 -22.33 -21.20
N VAL A 343 -16.36 -22.96 -20.14
CA VAL A 343 -15.73 -23.04 -18.83
C VAL A 343 -15.47 -24.51 -18.47
N SER A 344 -14.19 -24.83 -18.23
CA SER A 344 -13.76 -26.17 -17.84
C SER A 344 -14.12 -26.50 -16.40
N LYS A 345 -14.45 -27.77 -16.12
CA LYS A 345 -14.69 -28.25 -14.75
C LYS A 345 -13.42 -28.38 -13.90
N THR A 346 -12.23 -28.46 -14.51
CA THR A 346 -10.96 -28.74 -13.82
C THR A 346 -10.26 -27.50 -13.23
N SER A 347 -10.78 -26.29 -13.47
CA SER A 347 -10.01 -25.05 -13.29
C SER A 347 -9.85 -24.56 -11.85
N SER A 348 -10.58 -25.10 -10.87
CA SER A 348 -10.49 -24.64 -9.47
C SER A 348 -11.20 -25.58 -8.48
N SER A 349 -10.64 -25.75 -7.27
CA SER A 349 -11.25 -26.45 -6.13
C SER A 349 -12.43 -25.72 -5.48
N GLY A 350 -12.73 -24.48 -5.91
CA GLY A 350 -13.85 -23.68 -5.42
C GLY A 350 -15.21 -24.14 -5.96
N SER A 351 -16.27 -23.92 -5.18
CA SER A 351 -17.66 -24.24 -5.53
C SER A 351 -18.28 -23.30 -6.58
N THR A 352 -17.62 -22.19 -6.90
CA THR A 352 -18.06 -21.18 -7.88
C THR A 352 -17.09 -21.14 -9.05
N LEU A 353 -17.63 -21.10 -10.26
CA LEU A 353 -16.89 -20.95 -11.52
C LEU A 353 -17.24 -19.61 -12.17
N THR A 354 -16.31 -19.11 -13.00
CA THR A 354 -16.46 -17.84 -13.72
C THR A 354 -16.21 -18.03 -15.21
N GLY A 355 -17.16 -17.59 -16.04
CA GLY A 355 -17.02 -17.45 -17.49
C GLY A 355 -16.65 -16.01 -17.83
N ASN A 356 -15.41 -15.80 -18.27
CA ASN A 356 -14.93 -14.52 -18.77
C ASN A 356 -15.14 -14.41 -20.28
N PHE A 357 -15.36 -13.19 -20.73
CA PHE A 357 -15.62 -12.85 -22.12
C PHE A 357 -14.47 -12.01 -22.69
N SER A 358 -14.37 -11.97 -24.02
CA SER A 358 -13.34 -11.25 -24.76
C SER A 358 -13.96 -10.07 -25.51
N ALA A 359 -13.11 -9.18 -26.05
CA ALA A 359 -13.57 -8.06 -26.86
C ALA A 359 -14.36 -8.51 -28.12
N SER A 360 -14.09 -9.72 -28.62
CA SER A 360 -14.77 -10.32 -29.78
C SER A 360 -15.96 -11.20 -29.41
N SER A 361 -16.30 -11.33 -28.13
CA SER A 361 -17.39 -12.19 -27.70
C SER A 361 -18.75 -11.65 -28.15
N ARG A 362 -19.64 -12.56 -28.55
CA ARG A 362 -20.96 -12.24 -29.09
C ARG A 362 -22.07 -12.78 -28.20
N ASP A 363 -23.21 -12.09 -28.22
CA ASP A 363 -24.44 -12.60 -27.64
C ASP A 363 -25.07 -13.69 -28.52
N THR A 364 -26.16 -14.30 -28.04
CA THR A 364 -26.86 -15.39 -28.74
C THR A 364 -27.59 -14.98 -30.03
N ALA A 365 -27.70 -13.68 -30.32
CA ALA A 365 -28.19 -13.13 -31.58
C ALA A 365 -27.04 -12.86 -32.57
N GLY A 366 -25.79 -12.92 -32.12
CA GLY A 366 -24.59 -12.71 -32.91
C GLY A 366 -24.05 -11.29 -32.89
N ASP A 367 -24.62 -10.39 -32.10
CA ASP A 367 -24.09 -9.04 -31.92
C ASP A 367 -22.90 -9.07 -30.94
N LEU A 368 -21.95 -8.16 -31.12
CA LEU A 368 -20.90 -7.94 -30.11
C LEU A 368 -21.56 -7.51 -28.78
N ILE A 369 -21.08 -8.10 -27.69
CA ILE A 369 -21.48 -7.67 -26.35
C ILE A 369 -20.94 -6.25 -26.13
N LYS A 370 -21.84 -5.36 -25.69
CA LYS A 370 -21.59 -3.91 -25.57
C LYS A 370 -22.42 -3.30 -24.44
N ASN A 371 -21.99 -2.13 -24.01
CA ASN A 371 -22.63 -1.38 -22.92
C ASN A 371 -23.99 -0.82 -23.30
N ASN A 372 -24.75 -0.42 -22.27
CA ASN A 372 -26.13 0.10 -22.37
C ASN A 372 -27.13 -0.90 -22.98
N VAL A 373 -26.78 -2.18 -23.02
CA VAL A 373 -27.69 -3.28 -23.37
C VAL A 373 -27.86 -4.15 -22.14
N ALA A 374 -29.11 -4.42 -21.77
CA ALA A 374 -29.43 -5.36 -20.70
C ALA A 374 -29.20 -6.79 -21.19
N TYR A 375 -28.40 -7.56 -20.46
CA TYR A 375 -28.17 -8.98 -20.70
C TYR A 375 -28.64 -9.83 -19.53
N THR A 376 -29.00 -11.06 -19.88
CA THR A 376 -29.37 -12.16 -18.98
C THR A 376 -28.51 -13.36 -19.36
N ALA A 377 -27.89 -14.01 -18.36
CA ALA A 377 -27.00 -15.14 -18.58
C ALA A 377 -27.72 -16.47 -18.38
N PHE A 378 -27.30 -17.45 -19.16
CA PHE A 378 -27.65 -18.85 -19.01
C PHE A 378 -26.40 -19.70 -19.10
N VAL A 379 -26.37 -20.81 -18.35
CA VAL A 379 -25.26 -21.75 -18.36
C VAL A 379 -25.79 -23.13 -18.68
N LEU A 380 -25.20 -23.77 -19.69
CA LEU A 380 -25.51 -25.12 -20.11
C LEU A 380 -24.47 -26.08 -19.53
N SER A 381 -24.91 -26.98 -18.65
CA SER A 381 -24.16 -28.17 -18.26
C SER A 381 -24.18 -29.16 -19.42
N VAL A 382 -23.02 -29.38 -20.05
CA VAL A 382 -22.90 -30.26 -21.22
C VAL A 382 -22.62 -31.68 -20.75
N SER A 383 -23.42 -32.64 -21.22
CA SER A 383 -23.24 -34.05 -20.93
C SER A 383 -21.91 -34.56 -21.51
N ASN A 384 -21.26 -35.48 -20.81
CA ASN A 384 -20.12 -36.25 -21.34
C ASN A 384 -20.53 -37.59 -21.97
N THR A 385 -21.84 -37.90 -21.98
CA THR A 385 -22.42 -39.14 -22.51
C THR A 385 -23.63 -38.84 -23.40
N SER A 386 -23.88 -39.70 -24.39
CA SER A 386 -25.09 -39.62 -25.23
C SER A 386 -26.37 -40.05 -24.50
N LEU A 387 -26.25 -40.66 -23.32
CA LEU A 387 -27.39 -41.21 -22.57
C LEU A 387 -28.11 -40.16 -21.70
N ALA A 388 -27.45 -39.03 -21.44
CA ALA A 388 -27.99 -37.93 -20.64
C ALA A 388 -28.08 -36.64 -21.46
N SER A 389 -29.19 -35.91 -21.32
CA SER A 389 -29.37 -34.62 -21.97
C SER A 389 -28.66 -33.51 -21.20
N ASN A 390 -28.11 -32.53 -21.94
CA ASN A 390 -27.61 -31.30 -21.35
C ASN A 390 -28.70 -30.62 -20.49
N LYS A 391 -28.29 -29.87 -19.47
CA LYS A 391 -29.22 -29.05 -18.67
C LYS A 391 -28.86 -27.59 -18.71
N LEU A 392 -29.86 -26.77 -19.02
CA LEU A 392 -29.75 -25.31 -18.98
C LEU A 392 -30.13 -24.82 -17.59
N SER A 393 -29.36 -23.86 -17.06
CA SER A 393 -29.67 -23.18 -15.81
C SER A 393 -30.95 -22.35 -15.91
N THR A 394 -31.46 -21.91 -14.77
CA THR A 394 -32.38 -20.76 -14.75
C THR A 394 -31.65 -19.50 -15.23
N ALA A 395 -32.42 -18.54 -15.73
CA ALA A 395 -31.92 -17.22 -16.10
C ALA A 395 -31.27 -16.52 -14.89
N SER A 396 -30.17 -15.81 -15.11
CA SER A 396 -29.66 -14.86 -14.13
C SER A 396 -30.61 -13.64 -13.99
N PRO A 397 -30.49 -12.86 -12.91
CA PRO A 397 -30.95 -11.47 -12.95
C PRO A 397 -30.34 -10.72 -14.14
N SER A 398 -31.10 -9.78 -14.71
CA SER A 398 -30.60 -8.94 -15.80
C SER A 398 -29.59 -7.92 -15.31
N VAL A 399 -28.53 -7.68 -16.07
CA VAL A 399 -27.55 -6.62 -15.83
C VAL A 399 -27.40 -5.80 -17.10
N THR A 400 -27.47 -4.47 -16.97
CA THR A 400 -27.05 -3.57 -18.05
C THR A 400 -25.59 -3.27 -17.82
N LEU A 401 -24.72 -3.70 -18.74
CA LEU A 401 -23.30 -3.38 -18.68
C LEU A 401 -23.17 -1.86 -18.79
N ALA A 402 -22.64 -1.24 -17.75
CA ALA A 402 -22.50 0.21 -17.71
C ALA A 402 -21.20 0.58 -18.44
N ALA A 403 -21.23 1.67 -19.21
CA ALA A 403 -19.96 2.38 -19.42
C ALA A 403 -19.54 2.88 -18.04
N GLY A 404 -18.47 2.33 -17.49
CA GLY A 404 -17.84 2.89 -16.30
C GLY A 404 -17.78 4.41 -16.44
N THR A 405 -18.21 5.14 -15.42
CA THR A 405 -18.11 6.60 -15.50
C THR A 405 -16.65 6.98 -15.31
N VAL A 406 -16.18 7.97 -16.07
CA VAL A 406 -14.90 8.60 -15.77
C VAL A 406 -15.09 9.31 -14.43
N ALA A 407 -14.22 9.03 -13.46
CA ALA A 407 -14.28 9.72 -12.18
C ALA A 407 -13.86 11.19 -12.36
N ALA A 408 -14.46 12.11 -11.59
CA ALA A 408 -13.99 13.48 -11.56
C ALA A 408 -12.65 13.57 -10.79
N PRO A 409 -11.64 14.30 -11.31
CA PRO A 409 -10.43 14.61 -10.55
C PRO A 409 -10.75 15.44 -9.30
N VAL A 410 -9.94 15.34 -8.26
CA VAL A 410 -10.11 16.17 -7.04
C VAL A 410 -8.98 17.19 -6.98
N ILE A 411 -9.34 18.46 -7.01
CA ILE A 411 -8.39 19.56 -6.82
C ILE A 411 -7.88 19.51 -5.38
N THR A 412 -6.57 19.41 -5.21
CA THR A 412 -5.93 19.34 -3.89
C THR A 412 -5.34 20.67 -3.46
N LEU A 413 -4.87 21.48 -4.41
CA LEU A 413 -4.28 22.78 -4.14
C LEU A 413 -4.47 23.72 -5.33
N VAL A 414 -4.85 24.96 -5.04
CA VAL A 414 -4.75 26.08 -5.96
C VAL A 414 -4.02 27.17 -5.21
N GLN A 415 -2.89 27.60 -5.73
CA GLN A 415 -2.02 28.55 -5.06
C GLN A 415 -1.44 29.54 -6.05
N ASP A 416 -1.31 30.78 -5.60
CA ASP A 416 -0.52 31.80 -6.24
C ASP A 416 0.96 31.66 -5.82
N ILE A 417 1.87 31.44 -6.76
CA ILE A 417 3.26 31.00 -6.50
C ILE A 417 4.36 31.91 -7.04
N THR A 418 4.03 32.87 -7.92
CA THR A 418 4.99 33.80 -8.53
C THR A 418 4.34 35.18 -8.69
N ASP A 419 5.02 36.16 -9.29
CA ASP A 419 4.49 37.54 -9.44
C ASP A 419 4.74 38.08 -10.86
N TYR A 420 4.39 37.30 -11.87
CA TYR A 420 4.45 37.69 -13.28
C TYR A 420 3.24 38.54 -13.70
N GLY A 421 2.20 38.62 -12.87
CA GLY A 421 0.94 39.30 -13.13
C GLY A 421 0.02 38.54 -14.10
N ASP A 422 0.30 37.27 -14.36
CA ASP A 422 -0.33 36.47 -15.41
C ASP A 422 -0.54 35.00 -15.00
N GLY A 423 -0.92 34.14 -15.94
CA GLY A 423 -1.20 32.72 -15.66
C GLY A 423 -0.04 31.96 -14.99
N ARG A 424 1.22 32.40 -15.14
CA ARG A 424 2.37 31.75 -14.49
C ARG A 424 2.32 31.80 -12.98
N ASP A 425 1.52 32.69 -12.42
CA ASP A 425 1.32 32.81 -10.98
C ASP A 425 0.42 31.73 -10.43
N LEU A 426 -0.42 31.10 -11.27
CA LEU A 426 -1.39 30.11 -10.83
C LEU A 426 -0.84 28.68 -10.92
N ARG A 427 -0.61 28.06 -9.76
CA ARG A 427 -0.35 26.62 -9.63
C ARG A 427 -1.63 25.87 -9.30
N VAL A 428 -1.90 24.79 -10.03
CA VAL A 428 -3.06 23.91 -9.84
C VAL A 428 -2.59 22.48 -9.65
N SER A 429 -2.89 21.91 -8.49
CA SER A 429 -2.62 20.50 -8.18
C SER A 429 -3.92 19.72 -7.98
N PHE A 430 -3.94 18.48 -8.47
CA PHE A 430 -5.09 17.60 -8.33
C PHE A 430 -4.69 16.12 -8.28
N THR A 431 -5.53 15.30 -7.67
CA THR A 431 -5.34 13.84 -7.67
C THR A 431 -5.68 13.28 -9.04
N LYS A 432 -4.83 12.37 -9.54
CA LYS A 432 -5.17 11.59 -10.72
C LYS A 432 -6.39 10.72 -10.44
N ILE A 433 -7.13 10.36 -11.48
CA ILE A 433 -8.18 9.36 -11.34
C ILE A 433 -7.56 7.96 -11.15
N ALA A 434 -8.31 7.06 -10.50
CA ALA A 434 -7.81 5.72 -10.17
C ALA A 434 -7.37 4.95 -11.43
N ASP A 435 -8.21 4.99 -12.47
CA ASP A 435 -7.97 4.34 -13.76
C ASP A 435 -7.86 5.38 -14.88
N GLU A 436 -6.63 5.75 -15.23
CA GLU A 436 -6.34 6.69 -16.32
C GLU A 436 -6.41 6.04 -17.71
N SER A 437 -6.66 4.72 -17.81
CA SER A 437 -6.91 4.09 -19.12
C SER A 437 -8.22 4.58 -19.76
N LYS A 438 -9.15 5.08 -18.94
CA LYS A 438 -10.44 5.61 -19.36
C LYS A 438 -10.38 6.97 -20.04
N ILE A 439 -9.25 7.67 -19.94
CA ILE A 439 -9.12 9.08 -20.35
C ILE A 439 -7.95 9.31 -21.33
N SER A 440 -8.09 10.35 -22.15
CA SER A 440 -7.00 10.84 -23.00
C SER A 440 -6.08 11.81 -22.25
N GLY A 441 -6.58 12.48 -21.22
CA GLY A 441 -5.86 13.45 -20.40
C GLY A 441 -6.82 14.30 -19.56
N TYR A 442 -6.31 15.40 -19.03
CA TYR A 442 -7.09 16.36 -18.24
C TYR A 442 -7.11 17.75 -18.89
N ARG A 443 -8.09 18.56 -18.48
CA ARG A 443 -8.19 19.98 -18.82
C ARG A 443 -8.37 20.82 -17.57
N ILE A 444 -7.60 21.89 -17.42
CA ILE A 444 -7.72 22.86 -16.34
C ILE A 444 -8.42 24.10 -16.88
N PHE A 445 -9.50 24.50 -16.21
CA PHE A 445 -10.31 25.67 -16.51
C PHE A 445 -10.19 26.71 -15.40
N VAL A 446 -9.94 27.96 -15.76
CA VAL A 446 -9.94 29.09 -14.84
C VAL A 446 -11.20 29.91 -15.09
N VAL A 447 -12.02 30.08 -14.06
CA VAL A 447 -13.34 30.70 -14.15
C VAL A 447 -13.39 31.88 -13.19
N LYS A 448 -13.94 33.02 -13.61
CA LYS A 448 -14.13 34.15 -12.70
C LYS A 448 -15.06 33.74 -11.55
N ALA A 449 -14.72 34.15 -10.33
CA ALA A 449 -15.40 33.70 -9.12
C ALA A 449 -16.89 34.12 -9.05
N ASN A 450 -17.31 35.14 -9.79
CA ASN A 450 -18.71 35.55 -9.89
C ASN A 450 -19.53 34.71 -10.89
N ASP A 451 -18.90 33.85 -11.69
CA ASP A 451 -19.55 33.04 -12.72
C ASP A 451 -19.38 31.53 -12.51
N TYR A 452 -18.66 31.11 -11.47
CA TYR A 452 -18.37 29.70 -11.21
C TYR A 452 -19.62 28.82 -11.05
N SER A 453 -20.72 29.37 -10.51
CA SER A 453 -21.98 28.63 -10.30
C SER A 453 -22.67 28.26 -11.61
N ASN A 454 -22.38 28.99 -12.70
CA ASN A 454 -22.89 28.70 -14.03
C ASN A 454 -21.95 27.80 -14.85
N PHE A 455 -20.78 27.42 -14.31
CA PHE A 455 -19.81 26.59 -15.01
C PHE A 455 -20.11 25.10 -14.81
N THR A 456 -20.93 24.56 -15.72
CA THR A 456 -21.36 23.14 -15.73
C THR A 456 -20.47 22.29 -16.64
N LEU A 457 -20.57 20.96 -16.53
CA LEU A 457 -19.90 20.02 -17.45
C LEU A 457 -20.23 20.31 -18.92
N ALA A 458 -21.49 20.66 -19.23
CA ALA A 458 -21.90 21.01 -20.59
C ALA A 458 -21.17 22.26 -21.09
N ARG A 459 -21.03 23.28 -20.23
CA ARG A 459 -20.27 24.49 -20.57
C ARG A 459 -18.77 24.20 -20.71
N ALA A 460 -18.20 23.40 -19.80
CA ALA A 460 -16.79 22.98 -19.87
C ALA A 460 -16.46 22.23 -21.18
N ASN A 461 -17.37 21.38 -21.66
CA ASN A 461 -17.22 20.68 -22.94
C ASN A 461 -17.25 21.62 -24.15
N ALA A 462 -17.87 22.80 -24.04
CA ALA A 462 -18.00 23.78 -25.11
C ALA A 462 -16.89 24.85 -25.11
N VAL A 463 -16.02 24.90 -24.10
CA VAL A 463 -14.92 25.87 -24.02
C VAL A 463 -13.91 25.60 -25.14
N SER A 464 -13.47 26.65 -25.83
CA SER A 464 -12.40 26.60 -26.84
C SER A 464 -11.08 26.11 -26.24
N SER A 465 -10.30 25.33 -27.01
CA SER A 465 -8.99 24.84 -26.59
C SER A 465 -7.95 25.92 -26.30
N SER A 466 -8.17 27.15 -26.78
CA SER A 466 -7.36 28.31 -26.42
C SER A 466 -7.58 28.84 -25.00
N ASN A 467 -8.66 28.41 -24.33
CA ASN A 467 -9.16 28.98 -23.08
C ASN A 467 -9.13 27.97 -21.92
N TYR A 468 -8.36 26.89 -22.07
CA TYR A 468 -8.06 25.94 -21.01
C TYR A 468 -6.62 25.41 -21.19
N LYS A 469 -6.07 24.78 -20.14
CA LYS A 469 -4.78 24.10 -20.20
C LYS A 469 -5.00 22.59 -20.32
N GLU A 470 -4.46 21.97 -21.36
CA GLU A 470 -4.38 20.50 -21.46
C GLU A 470 -3.24 19.95 -20.63
N VAL A 471 -3.49 18.80 -20.00
CA VAL A 471 -2.54 18.09 -19.15
C VAL A 471 -2.54 16.62 -19.55
N SER A 472 -1.36 16.11 -19.92
CA SER A 472 -1.18 14.70 -20.29
C SER A 472 -1.20 13.80 -19.07
N LYS A 473 -1.64 12.56 -19.24
CA LYS A 473 -1.55 11.53 -18.20
C LYS A 473 -0.09 11.15 -17.92
N THR A 474 0.27 11.03 -16.66
CA THR A 474 1.63 10.62 -16.23
C THR A 474 1.64 9.41 -15.29
N GLY A 475 0.48 8.93 -14.84
CA GLY A 475 0.41 7.90 -13.79
C GLY A 475 0.52 8.46 -12.37
N TYR A 476 0.75 9.76 -12.20
CA TYR A 476 0.93 10.44 -10.92
C TYR A 476 -0.08 11.59 -10.73
N ASN A 477 -0.24 12.05 -9.49
CA ASN A 477 -0.96 13.29 -9.21
C ASN A 477 -0.31 14.45 -9.96
N GLN A 478 -1.12 15.36 -10.49
CA GLN A 478 -0.63 16.44 -11.35
C GLN A 478 -0.44 17.73 -10.54
N SER A 479 0.50 18.55 -10.98
CA SER A 479 0.79 19.87 -10.41
C SER A 479 1.30 20.78 -11.53
N GLU A 480 0.41 21.58 -12.08
CA GLU A 480 0.67 22.40 -13.27
C GLU A 480 0.80 23.87 -12.91
N ILE A 481 1.73 24.55 -13.58
CA ILE A 481 1.83 26.01 -13.61
C ILE A 481 1.30 26.45 -14.96
N LEU A 482 0.38 27.42 -15.01
CA LEU A 482 -0.15 27.88 -16.29
C LEU A 482 0.87 28.74 -17.03
N SER A 483 0.65 28.95 -18.33
CA SER A 483 1.55 29.74 -19.17
C SER A 483 1.24 31.25 -19.07
N SER A 484 2.17 32.08 -19.53
CA SER A 484 2.01 33.55 -19.54
C SER A 484 0.82 34.02 -20.37
N ASN A 485 0.44 33.25 -21.39
CA ASN A 485 -0.69 33.52 -22.27
C ASN A 485 -1.98 32.79 -21.86
N ALA A 486 -2.02 32.18 -20.67
CA ALA A 486 -3.20 31.46 -20.21
C ALA A 486 -4.41 32.39 -20.05
N ARG A 487 -5.58 31.88 -20.42
CA ARG A 487 -6.85 32.61 -20.45
C ARG A 487 -7.87 31.94 -19.55
N ASP A 488 -8.79 32.74 -19.03
CA ASP A 488 -10.00 32.22 -18.40
C ASP A 488 -10.96 31.64 -19.45
N VAL A 489 -12.03 30.98 -18.98
CA VAL A 489 -13.01 30.32 -19.86
C VAL A 489 -13.75 31.27 -20.82
N ASP A 490 -13.77 32.57 -20.52
CA ASP A 490 -14.37 33.60 -21.38
C ASP A 490 -13.35 34.18 -22.40
N GLY A 491 -12.09 33.74 -22.35
CA GLY A 491 -11.01 34.17 -23.24
C GLY A 491 -10.23 35.40 -22.77
N ALA A 492 -10.54 35.95 -21.60
CA ALA A 492 -9.76 37.04 -21.02
C ALA A 492 -8.43 36.51 -20.46
N ALA A 493 -7.37 37.32 -20.54
CA ALA A 493 -6.10 36.96 -19.92
C ALA A 493 -6.26 36.84 -18.39
N ILE A 494 -5.68 35.78 -17.82
CA ILE A 494 -5.56 35.63 -16.37
C ILE A 494 -4.61 36.72 -15.87
N ARG A 495 -4.98 37.41 -14.79
CA ARG A 495 -4.28 38.60 -14.28
C ARG A 495 -4.57 38.86 -12.80
N ASN A 496 -3.71 39.66 -12.18
CA ASN A 496 -3.82 40.05 -10.78
C ASN A 496 -5.08 40.87 -10.46
N GLY A 497 -5.54 40.76 -9.22
CA GLY A 497 -6.70 41.48 -8.68
C GLY A 497 -8.07 40.95 -9.14
N VAL A 498 -8.11 39.89 -9.95
CA VAL A 498 -9.35 39.21 -10.34
C VAL A 498 -9.51 37.93 -9.51
N ASN A 499 -10.70 37.76 -8.96
CA ASN A 499 -11.05 36.56 -8.20
C ASN A 499 -11.43 35.42 -9.15
N TYR A 500 -10.79 34.27 -9.01
CA TYR A 500 -11.03 33.08 -9.81
C TYR A 500 -11.39 31.86 -8.93
N ARG A 501 -11.93 30.85 -9.60
CA ARG A 501 -11.99 29.46 -9.16
C ARG A 501 -11.54 28.56 -10.31
N VAL A 502 -10.99 27.42 -9.98
CA VAL A 502 -10.44 26.46 -10.94
C VAL A 502 -11.33 25.22 -10.98
N PHE A 503 -11.47 24.64 -12.16
CA PHE A 503 -12.06 23.32 -12.37
C PHE A 503 -11.07 22.44 -13.14
N VAL A 504 -11.08 21.14 -12.87
CA VAL A 504 -10.31 20.15 -13.62
C VAL A 504 -11.25 19.11 -14.18
N MET A 505 -11.13 18.80 -15.47
CA MET A 505 -11.94 17.79 -16.14
C MET A 505 -11.09 16.63 -16.61
N ALA A 506 -11.54 15.41 -16.33
CA ALA A 506 -11.03 14.20 -16.95
C ALA A 506 -11.74 13.97 -18.28
N VAL A 507 -10.98 13.80 -19.37
CA VAL A 507 -11.51 13.68 -20.74
C VAL A 507 -11.59 12.22 -21.14
N GLY A 508 -12.79 11.67 -21.24
CA GLY A 508 -13.02 10.26 -21.59
C GLY A 508 -12.52 9.93 -22.99
N SER A 509 -11.99 8.71 -23.18
CA SER A 509 -11.39 8.27 -24.45
C SER A 509 -11.83 6.85 -24.83
N GLY A 510 -11.71 6.50 -26.12
CA GLY A 510 -12.10 5.18 -26.62
C GLY A 510 -13.57 4.86 -26.30
N ALA A 511 -13.77 3.78 -25.55
CA ALA A 511 -15.03 3.36 -24.94
C ALA A 511 -15.80 4.46 -24.18
N TYR A 512 -15.10 5.46 -23.64
CA TYR A 512 -15.63 6.53 -22.80
C TYR A 512 -15.66 7.88 -23.50
N THR A 513 -15.49 7.91 -24.82
CA THR A 513 -15.52 9.15 -25.59
C THR A 513 -16.86 9.86 -25.36
N GLY A 514 -16.81 11.09 -24.85
CA GLY A 514 -17.99 11.88 -24.47
C GLY A 514 -18.40 11.77 -22.99
N SER A 515 -17.87 10.80 -22.24
CA SER A 515 -18.11 10.61 -20.81
C SER A 515 -17.13 11.41 -19.96
N ASN A 516 -17.00 12.72 -20.20
CA ASN A 516 -16.10 13.58 -19.42
C ASN A 516 -16.61 13.80 -18.00
N ALA A 517 -15.71 14.02 -17.05
CA ALA A 517 -16.06 14.28 -15.65
C ALA A 517 -15.36 15.52 -15.11
N LEU A 518 -16.15 16.50 -14.67
CA LEU A 518 -15.70 17.78 -14.16
C LEU A 518 -15.60 17.74 -12.63
N SER A 519 -14.52 18.25 -12.06
CA SER A 519 -14.33 18.41 -10.62
C SER A 519 -15.34 19.40 -10.02
N TYR A 520 -15.46 19.41 -8.69
CA TYR A 520 -15.97 20.58 -8.00
C TYR A 520 -15.04 21.78 -8.21
N ALA A 521 -15.59 22.99 -8.06
CA ALA A 521 -14.80 24.21 -8.09
C ALA A 521 -13.78 24.22 -6.94
N SER A 522 -12.57 24.71 -7.20
CA SER A 522 -11.60 25.00 -6.15
C SER A 522 -12.13 26.04 -5.16
N ASN A 523 -11.41 26.21 -4.06
CA ASN A 523 -11.53 27.43 -3.25
C ASN A 523 -11.24 28.67 -4.10
N LEU A 524 -11.75 29.81 -3.63
CA LEU A 524 -11.46 31.12 -4.22
C LEU A 524 -9.95 31.35 -4.26
N ILE A 525 -9.44 31.83 -5.38
CA ILE A 525 -8.07 32.31 -5.52
C ILE A 525 -8.08 33.70 -6.15
N THR A 526 -7.27 34.60 -5.62
CA THR A 526 -7.01 35.91 -6.21
C THR A 526 -5.53 35.96 -6.47
N LEU A 527 -5.15 36.16 -7.73
CA LEU A 527 -3.75 36.40 -8.05
C LEU A 527 -3.37 37.78 -7.52
N MET A 528 -2.36 37.81 -6.66
CA MET A 528 -1.84 39.01 -6.03
C MET A 528 -0.37 39.15 -6.38
N ASN A 529 0.16 40.35 -6.20
CA ASN A 529 1.59 40.52 -6.31
C ASN A 529 2.26 39.83 -5.13
N ASN A 530 2.76 38.60 -5.33
CA ASN A 530 3.14 37.70 -4.24
C ASN A 530 4.58 37.84 -3.72
N TYR A 531 5.24 38.97 -3.99
CA TYR A 531 6.35 39.42 -3.14
C TYR A 531 5.93 40.60 -2.26
N SER A 532 5.85 40.34 -0.95
CA SER A 532 6.26 41.34 0.03
C SER A 532 7.77 41.53 -0.14
N VAL A 533 8.23 42.77 -0.02
CA VAL A 533 9.65 43.11 0.04
C VAL A 533 10.39 42.15 0.96
N GLY A 534 11.48 41.50 0.50
CA GLY A 534 12.19 40.48 1.28
C GLY A 534 13.14 41.08 2.32
N ALA A 535 13.22 40.50 3.52
CA ALA A 535 14.17 40.90 4.56
C ALA A 535 15.61 40.45 4.21
N VAL A 536 16.60 41.17 4.73
CA VAL A 536 18.01 40.76 4.67
C VAL A 536 18.28 39.55 5.58
N SER A 537 19.35 38.81 5.32
CA SER A 537 19.75 37.66 6.13
C SER A 537 21.17 37.81 6.67
N ASN A 538 21.59 36.93 7.58
CA ASN A 538 22.95 36.95 8.17
C ASN A 538 23.31 38.29 8.83
N LEU A 539 22.35 38.93 9.50
CA LEU A 539 22.61 40.18 10.21
C LEU A 539 23.53 39.94 11.41
N TYR A 540 24.68 40.58 11.39
CA TYR A 540 25.71 40.50 12.41
C TYR A 540 26.11 41.92 12.82
N ALA A 541 26.34 42.09 14.12
CA ALA A 541 26.82 43.33 14.69
C ALA A 541 27.86 43.02 15.75
N SER A 542 28.97 43.76 15.75
CA SER A 542 30.06 43.61 16.70
C SER A 542 30.67 44.96 17.03
N ASP A 543 31.27 45.01 18.20
CA ASP A 543 32.02 46.16 18.66
C ASP A 543 33.47 46.06 18.14
N VAL A 544 34.00 47.13 17.53
CA VAL A 544 35.28 47.10 16.81
C VAL A 544 36.18 48.32 17.04
N ASN A 545 35.66 49.43 17.61
CA ASN A 545 36.44 50.65 17.85
C ASN A 545 36.03 51.34 19.17
N ASP A 546 36.81 52.34 19.61
CA ASP A 546 36.63 53.05 20.91
C ASP A 546 36.45 54.58 20.72
N TYR A 547 35.66 54.99 19.74
CA TYR A 547 35.31 56.40 19.48
C TYR A 547 34.15 56.91 20.34
N ASN A 548 33.47 56.04 21.09
CA ASN A 548 32.25 56.32 21.84
C ASN A 548 31.15 56.94 20.94
N ASP A 549 31.05 56.44 19.72
CA ASP A 549 30.08 56.85 18.71
C ASP A 549 29.73 55.71 17.75
N GLY A 550 29.02 56.01 16.65
CA GLY A 550 28.64 54.98 15.68
C GLY A 550 29.79 54.15 15.11
N ARG A 551 31.02 54.70 15.06
CA ARG A 551 32.18 53.99 14.51
C ARG A 551 32.60 52.78 15.33
N ASP A 552 32.10 52.65 16.55
CA ASP A 552 32.34 51.50 17.42
C ASP A 552 31.56 50.28 16.93
N LEU A 553 30.45 50.50 16.21
CA LEU A 553 29.55 49.44 15.78
C LEU A 553 29.82 49.04 14.33
N PHE A 554 30.39 47.85 14.16
CA PHE A 554 30.45 47.16 12.86
C PHE A 554 29.14 46.42 12.61
N VAL A 555 28.62 46.55 11.39
CA VAL A 555 27.38 45.87 10.96
C VAL A 555 27.62 45.18 9.62
N SER A 556 27.19 43.93 9.51
CA SER A 556 27.16 43.21 8.24
C SER A 556 25.87 42.42 8.06
N PHE A 557 25.43 42.27 6.81
CA PHE A 557 24.31 41.42 6.43
C PHE A 557 24.40 41.02 4.96
N LYS A 558 23.81 39.88 4.63
CA LYS A 558 23.59 39.44 3.26
C LYS A 558 22.33 40.11 2.71
N ARG A 559 22.42 40.69 1.52
CA ARG A 559 21.28 41.33 0.83
C ARG A 559 20.12 40.36 0.65
N ALA A 560 18.91 40.89 0.46
CA ALA A 560 17.75 40.05 0.14
C ALA A 560 18.02 39.24 -1.15
N SER A 561 17.52 38.01 -1.21
CA SER A 561 17.74 37.13 -2.37
C SER A 561 17.14 37.69 -3.66
N ASP A 562 16.07 38.47 -3.54
CA ASP A 562 15.47 39.24 -4.62
C ASP A 562 15.36 40.72 -4.22
N GLU A 563 16.05 41.59 -4.97
CA GLU A 563 16.03 43.04 -4.79
C GLU A 563 15.19 43.74 -5.88
N SER A 564 14.51 42.98 -6.73
CA SER A 564 13.68 43.48 -7.84
C SER A 564 12.56 44.42 -7.38
N ASN A 565 12.16 44.34 -6.11
CA ASN A 565 11.12 45.17 -5.51
C ASN A 565 11.64 46.06 -4.36
N ILE A 566 12.96 46.14 -4.15
CA ILE A 566 13.58 46.89 -3.04
C ILE A 566 14.20 48.19 -3.57
N SER A 567 13.90 49.32 -2.93
CA SER A 567 14.54 50.61 -3.21
C SER A 567 15.91 50.73 -2.53
N HIS A 568 15.96 50.42 -1.23
CA HIS A 568 17.14 50.51 -0.37
C HIS A 568 16.89 49.80 0.96
N TYR A 569 17.94 49.68 1.77
CA TYR A 569 17.88 49.18 3.15
C TYR A 569 18.05 50.32 4.15
N ARG A 570 17.43 50.20 5.33
CA ARG A 570 17.63 51.11 6.48
C ARG A 570 18.15 50.31 7.67
N ILE A 571 19.36 50.61 8.12
CA ILE A 571 20.00 50.02 9.29
C ILE A 571 19.62 50.83 10.53
N MET A 572 19.01 50.17 11.51
CA MET A 572 18.44 50.78 12.70
C MET A 572 19.08 50.19 13.94
N VAL A 573 19.65 51.06 14.78
CA VAL A 573 20.26 50.65 16.05
C VAL A 573 19.25 50.87 17.17
N VAL A 574 18.94 49.83 17.93
CA VAL A 574 17.90 49.84 18.97
C VAL A 574 18.54 49.45 20.30
N LYS A 575 18.28 50.18 21.38
CA LYS A 575 18.72 49.77 22.72
C LYS A 575 18.18 48.37 23.02
N ALA A 576 19.01 47.47 23.53
CA ALA A 576 18.66 46.06 23.72
C ALA A 576 17.39 45.87 24.58
N ALA A 577 17.17 46.74 25.57
CA ALA A 577 15.95 46.76 26.40
C ALA A 577 14.65 47.00 25.60
N ASN A 578 14.73 47.73 24.49
CA ASN A 578 13.58 48.09 23.66
C ASN A 578 13.40 47.16 22.45
N ALA A 579 14.40 46.33 22.13
CA ALA A 579 14.45 45.52 20.92
C ALA A 579 13.28 44.54 20.80
N ASN A 580 12.86 43.89 21.89
CA ASN A 580 11.73 42.95 21.88
C ASN A 580 10.38 43.63 21.53
N SER A 581 10.28 44.94 21.71
CA SER A 581 9.08 45.72 21.38
C SER A 581 9.17 46.44 20.03
N PHE A 582 10.29 46.28 19.32
CA PHE A 582 10.56 46.95 18.06
C PHE A 582 9.96 46.14 16.91
N THR A 583 8.88 46.64 16.33
CA THR A 583 8.10 45.95 15.29
C THR A 583 8.29 46.60 13.93
N LEU A 584 7.88 45.92 12.85
CA LEU A 584 7.83 46.47 11.49
C LEU A 584 7.14 47.85 11.44
N ALA A 585 6.01 48.01 12.13
CA ALA A 585 5.28 49.27 12.20
C ALA A 585 6.09 50.41 12.84
N LYS A 586 6.89 50.11 13.88
CA LYS A 586 7.80 51.10 14.47
C LYS A 586 8.96 51.42 13.53
N ALA A 587 9.54 50.40 12.89
CA ALA A 587 10.65 50.56 11.95
C ALA A 587 10.30 51.45 10.74
N ILE A 588 9.09 51.30 10.19
CA ILE A 588 8.59 52.13 9.07
C ILE A 588 8.56 53.62 9.43
N ASN A 589 8.25 53.94 10.69
CA ASN A 589 8.07 55.30 11.19
C ASN A 589 9.33 55.93 11.81
N VAL A 590 10.49 55.27 11.74
CA VAL A 590 11.75 55.85 12.24
C VAL A 590 12.15 57.06 11.39
N SER A 591 12.51 58.15 12.06
CA SER A 591 12.95 59.41 11.43
C SER A 591 14.18 59.20 10.53
N GLY A 592 14.25 59.96 9.43
CA GLY A 592 15.37 59.92 8.47
C GLY A 592 16.77 60.13 9.06
N ASN A 593 16.87 60.79 10.21
CA ASN A 593 18.13 61.05 10.90
C ASN A 593 18.54 59.94 11.89
N ASN A 594 17.68 58.94 12.12
CA ASN A 594 17.83 57.90 13.13
C ASN A 594 18.03 56.49 12.53
N TYR A 595 18.46 56.42 11.27
CA TYR A 595 18.88 55.19 10.60
C TYR A 595 19.99 55.48 9.59
N ILE A 596 20.69 54.43 9.17
CA ILE A 596 21.71 54.51 8.10
C ILE A 596 21.14 53.85 6.85
N GLN A 597 21.22 54.52 5.71
CA GLN A 597 20.74 53.99 4.44
C GLN A 597 21.84 53.19 3.73
N ALA A 598 21.51 51.98 3.27
CA ALA A 598 22.37 51.16 2.43
C ALA A 598 21.71 50.88 1.07
N SER A 599 22.50 50.87 -0.01
CA SER A 599 22.01 50.63 -1.37
C SER A 599 21.82 49.14 -1.66
N VAL A 600 20.93 48.81 -2.59
CA VAL A 600 20.77 47.45 -3.14
C VAL A 600 21.95 47.05 -4.04
N GLY A 601 22.08 45.77 -4.35
CA GLY A 601 23.01 45.23 -5.35
C GLY A 601 24.26 44.55 -4.79
N ARG A 602 24.53 44.68 -3.48
CA ARG A 602 25.65 44.03 -2.79
C ARG A 602 25.33 43.77 -1.32
N ASP A 603 26.03 42.81 -0.72
CA ASP A 603 26.00 42.60 0.73
C ASP A 603 26.58 43.84 1.45
N PHE A 604 26.10 44.11 2.67
CA PHE A 604 26.58 45.23 3.48
C PHE A 604 27.57 44.71 4.52
N SER A 605 28.66 45.44 4.71
CA SER A 605 29.70 45.12 5.69
C SER A 605 30.54 46.38 5.93
N ASP A 606 30.22 47.15 6.96
CA ASP A 606 30.92 48.40 7.26
C ASP A 606 30.72 48.83 8.74
N VAL A 607 31.56 49.76 9.20
CA VAL A 607 31.34 50.48 10.46
C VAL A 607 30.33 51.61 10.27
N LEU A 608 29.52 51.90 11.28
CA LEU A 608 28.57 53.01 11.18
C LEU A 608 29.31 54.37 11.25
N PRO A 609 28.77 55.44 10.64
CA PRO A 609 29.39 56.76 10.68
C PRO A 609 29.36 57.35 12.09
N SER A 610 30.28 58.28 12.38
CA SER A 610 30.39 58.96 13.70
C SER A 610 29.10 59.66 14.16
N GLY A 611 28.28 60.11 13.20
CA GLY A 611 27.00 60.75 13.46
C GLY A 611 25.82 59.80 13.69
N ALA A 612 26.02 58.47 13.64
CA ALA A 612 24.94 57.50 13.77
C ALA A 612 24.24 57.61 15.14
N ARG A 613 22.92 57.46 15.09
CA ARG A 613 22.02 57.55 16.25
C ARG A 613 21.20 56.27 16.35
N ASP A 614 20.76 55.97 17.55
CA ASP A 614 19.74 54.95 17.75
C ASP A 614 18.36 55.44 17.28
N VAL A 615 17.39 54.53 17.22
CA VAL A 615 16.02 54.82 16.75
C VAL A 615 15.30 55.90 17.56
N ASP A 616 15.71 56.11 18.82
CA ASP A 616 15.16 57.15 19.70
C ASP A 616 15.85 58.52 19.47
N GLY A 617 16.89 58.57 18.63
CA GLY A 617 17.66 59.77 18.30
C GLY A 617 18.83 60.05 19.24
N ALA A 618 19.13 59.18 20.20
CA ALA A 618 20.30 59.32 21.05
C ALA A 618 21.56 58.92 20.27
N LYS A 619 22.71 59.52 20.61
CA LYS A 619 23.99 59.05 20.05
C LYS A 619 24.25 57.62 20.52
N ILE A 620 24.83 56.82 19.64
CA ILE A 620 25.40 55.53 20.01
C ILE A 620 26.59 55.80 20.95
N GLN A 621 26.70 55.07 22.06
CA GLN A 621 27.70 55.32 23.09
C GLN A 621 28.10 54.04 23.84
N SER A 622 29.33 54.02 24.36
CA SER A 622 29.88 52.95 25.20
C SER A 622 29.06 52.73 26.47
N GLY A 623 29.03 51.49 26.96
CA GLY A 623 28.28 51.07 28.14
C GLY A 623 26.78 50.85 27.92
N VAL A 624 26.25 51.12 26.72
CA VAL A 624 24.86 50.81 26.36
C VAL A 624 24.83 49.54 25.50
N SER A 625 23.91 48.63 25.83
CA SER A 625 23.67 47.43 25.03
C SER A 625 22.70 47.74 23.88
N TYR A 626 23.04 47.32 22.66
CA TYR A 626 22.26 47.53 21.46
C TYR A 626 21.94 46.22 20.73
N ARG A 627 20.94 46.28 19.85
CA ARG A 627 20.69 45.31 18.78
C ARG A 627 20.42 46.08 17.49
N VAL A 628 20.81 45.50 16.36
CA VAL A 628 20.62 46.09 15.04
C VAL A 628 19.46 45.41 14.34
N PHE A 629 18.65 46.18 13.62
CA PHE A 629 17.62 45.72 12.69
C PHE A 629 17.85 46.34 11.33
N VAL A 630 17.43 45.67 10.26
CA VAL A 630 17.50 46.20 8.91
C VAL A 630 16.13 46.11 8.26
N LEU A 631 15.62 47.26 7.80
CA LEU A 631 14.36 47.35 7.06
C LEU A 631 14.66 47.39 5.56
N SER A 632 14.13 46.43 4.82
CA SER A 632 14.03 46.47 3.36
C SER A 632 12.85 47.35 2.95
N VAL A 633 13.09 48.35 2.10
CA VAL A 633 12.08 49.34 1.68
C VAL A 633 11.62 49.04 0.25
N GLY A 634 10.31 48.95 0.00
CA GLY A 634 9.80 48.66 -1.33
C GLY A 634 9.89 49.81 -2.33
N ARG A 635 9.86 49.50 -3.63
CA ARG A 635 9.89 50.47 -4.74
C ARG A 635 8.68 50.38 -5.65
N GLY A 636 8.39 51.48 -6.37
CA GLY A 636 7.34 51.52 -7.40
C GLY A 636 5.96 51.15 -6.84
N SER A 637 5.29 50.19 -7.47
CA SER A 637 4.00 49.65 -7.01
C SER A 637 4.05 48.97 -5.63
N TYR A 638 5.25 48.68 -5.11
CA TYR A 638 5.51 48.06 -3.80
C TYR A 638 5.99 49.09 -2.76
N ALA A 639 5.88 50.40 -3.02
CA ALA A 639 6.40 51.43 -2.12
C ALA A 639 5.78 51.43 -0.70
N GLY A 640 4.61 50.80 -0.53
CA GLY A 640 3.97 50.58 0.77
C GLY A 640 4.33 49.26 1.46
N GLU A 641 5.07 48.38 0.78
CA GLU A 641 5.51 47.08 1.30
C GLU A 641 6.93 47.19 1.88
N HIS A 642 7.15 46.57 3.03
CA HIS A 642 8.43 46.60 3.75
C HIS A 642 8.65 45.27 4.49
N ALA A 643 9.90 44.89 4.72
CA ALA A 643 10.22 43.79 5.64
C ALA A 643 11.36 44.14 6.58
N LEU A 644 11.18 43.77 7.84
CA LEU A 644 12.16 43.96 8.90
C LEU A 644 12.90 42.65 9.12
N SER A 645 14.23 42.70 9.21
CA SER A 645 15.03 41.56 9.60
C SER A 645 14.75 41.15 11.05
N GLU A 646 15.12 39.91 11.39
CA GLU A 646 15.39 39.58 12.79
C GLU A 646 16.49 40.49 13.35
N SER A 647 16.49 40.70 14.68
CA SER A 647 17.51 41.50 15.34
C SER A 647 18.87 40.78 15.34
N SER A 648 19.97 41.54 15.28
CA SER A 648 21.29 41.00 15.63
C SER A 648 21.32 40.46 17.07
N SER A 649 22.35 39.68 17.41
CA SER A 649 22.71 39.45 18.80
C SER A 649 22.93 40.78 19.54
N THR A 650 22.74 40.78 20.86
CA THR A 650 23.06 41.94 21.69
C THR A 650 24.55 42.24 21.61
N VAL A 651 24.89 43.48 21.31
CA VAL A 651 26.25 44.03 21.35
C VAL A 651 26.34 45.04 22.48
N VAL A 652 27.41 44.98 23.27
CA VAL A 652 27.71 45.97 24.29
C VAL A 652 28.95 46.70 23.80
N LEU A 653 28.85 48.02 23.63
CA LEU A 653 29.99 48.83 23.23
C LEU A 653 30.90 49.01 24.45
N THR A 654 32.11 48.47 24.38
CA THR A 654 33.17 48.51 25.39
C THR A 654 34.44 49.07 24.77
N ASN A 655 35.35 49.57 25.61
CA ASN A 655 36.66 49.98 25.12
C ASN A 655 37.50 48.73 24.83
N ASN A 656 37.60 48.36 23.56
CA ASN A 656 38.22 47.13 23.08
C ASN A 656 39.71 47.28 22.77
N PHE A 657 40.27 48.50 22.84
CA PHE A 657 41.70 48.75 22.75
C PHE A 657 42.32 48.93 24.14
N SER A 658 43.41 48.19 24.39
CA SER A 658 44.21 48.26 25.63
C SER A 658 45.36 49.26 25.51
N VAL A 659 45.76 49.89 26.63
CA VAL A 659 47.08 50.54 26.71
C VAL A 659 48.20 49.47 26.70
N GLY A 660 49.34 49.77 26.08
CA GLY A 660 50.48 48.84 26.05
C GLY A 660 51.31 48.83 27.35
N THR A 661 52.02 47.74 27.63
CA THR A 661 53.04 47.69 28.68
C THR A 661 54.31 48.46 28.29
N VAL A 662 55.06 48.94 29.28
CA VAL A 662 56.39 49.50 29.03
C VAL A 662 57.40 48.41 28.71
N ASN A 663 58.43 48.74 27.94
CA ASN A 663 59.48 47.80 27.54
C ASN A 663 60.82 48.16 28.19
N ASN A 664 61.74 47.20 28.29
CA ASN A 664 63.10 47.42 28.81
C ASN A 664 63.14 48.09 30.20
N LEU A 665 62.27 47.64 31.12
CA LEU A 665 62.29 48.09 32.50
C LEU A 665 63.57 47.60 33.19
N VAL A 666 64.33 48.54 33.75
CA VAL A 666 65.56 48.30 34.49
C VAL A 666 65.53 49.14 35.77
N ALA A 667 65.91 48.52 36.89
CA ALA A 667 66.05 49.16 38.18
C ALA A 667 67.49 48.98 38.68
N THR A 668 68.14 50.06 39.10
CA THR A 668 69.55 50.06 39.50
C THR A 668 69.78 50.87 40.76
N ASP A 669 70.66 50.37 41.62
CA ASP A 669 71.20 51.09 42.78
C ASP A 669 72.33 52.03 42.32
N VAL A 670 72.03 53.34 42.22
CA VAL A 670 72.95 54.39 41.73
C VAL A 670 73.54 55.27 42.85
N GLY A 671 73.14 55.04 44.10
CA GLY A 671 73.50 55.89 45.23
C GLY A 671 74.01 55.10 46.44
N ASP A 672 74.08 55.79 47.57
CA ASP A 672 74.48 55.25 48.88
C ASP A 672 73.83 56.03 50.04
N ALA A 673 72.66 56.63 49.80
CA ALA A 673 71.90 57.43 50.76
C ALA A 673 71.04 56.57 51.71
N GLY A 674 70.99 55.26 51.48
CA GLY A 674 70.18 54.29 52.20
C GLY A 674 68.68 54.45 52.00
N ASN A 675 68.24 55.11 50.92
CA ASN A 675 66.83 55.44 50.69
C ASN A 675 66.45 55.48 49.19
N GLY A 676 65.22 55.92 48.87
CA GLY A 676 64.73 55.97 47.48
C GLY A 676 65.53 56.85 46.51
N ASN A 677 66.46 57.69 46.97
CA ASN A 677 67.43 58.37 46.10
C ASN A 677 68.42 57.40 45.42
N ASP A 678 68.62 56.22 45.99
CA ASP A 678 69.54 55.22 45.45
C ASP A 678 68.90 54.42 44.32
N LEU A 679 67.58 54.43 44.22
CA LEU A 679 66.84 53.66 43.24
C LEU A 679 66.54 54.49 41.99
N GLN A 680 67.25 54.17 40.90
CA GLN A 680 66.94 54.67 39.56
C GLN A 680 66.15 53.63 38.77
N VAL A 681 65.08 54.09 38.12
CA VAL A 681 64.21 53.27 37.27
C VAL A 681 64.24 53.81 35.85
N ARG A 682 64.48 52.93 34.88
CA ARG A 682 64.58 53.26 33.45
C ARG A 682 63.70 52.33 32.62
N PHE A 683 62.91 52.87 31.69
CA PHE A 683 62.08 52.06 30.76
C PHE A 683 61.79 52.80 29.44
N ASN A 684 61.49 52.04 28.39
CA ASN A 684 61.04 52.56 27.10
C ASN A 684 59.53 52.82 27.10
N ARG A 685 59.09 53.75 26.25
CA ARG A 685 57.67 54.04 26.00
C ARG A 685 56.90 52.78 25.60
N ALA A 686 55.64 52.69 26.02
CA ALA A 686 54.72 51.68 25.51
C ALA A 686 54.43 51.90 24.02
N THR A 687 54.09 50.84 23.29
CA THR A 687 53.85 50.88 21.84
C THR A 687 52.72 51.84 21.45
N GLU A 688 51.71 51.99 22.30
CA GLU A 688 50.52 52.84 22.09
C GLU A 688 50.48 54.03 23.07
N GLU A 689 51.59 54.74 23.21
CA GLU A 689 51.71 55.85 24.19
C GLU A 689 50.68 56.97 24.01
N SER A 690 50.13 57.17 22.79
CA SER A 690 49.04 58.13 22.55
C SER A 690 47.81 57.86 23.42
N ASN A 691 47.62 56.60 23.83
CA ASN A 691 46.48 56.13 24.59
C ASN A 691 46.73 56.24 26.10
N ILE A 692 47.91 56.69 26.52
CA ILE A 692 48.37 56.74 27.92
C ILE A 692 48.35 58.19 28.44
N SER A 693 47.85 58.38 29.67
CA SER A 693 47.92 59.65 30.41
C SER A 693 49.25 59.79 31.14
N GLU A 694 49.65 58.76 31.87
CA GLU A 694 50.82 58.74 32.75
C GLU A 694 51.32 57.30 32.97
N TYR A 695 52.55 57.18 33.45
CA TYR A 695 53.08 55.92 33.98
C TYR A 695 53.21 56.02 35.50
N ARG A 696 52.97 54.92 36.21
CA ARG A 696 53.11 54.85 37.68
C ARG A 696 54.14 53.80 38.05
N VAL A 697 55.19 54.19 38.76
CA VAL A 697 56.27 53.32 39.23
C VAL A 697 55.97 52.86 40.66
N PHE A 698 56.04 51.55 40.89
CA PHE A 698 55.82 50.91 42.19
C PHE A 698 57.07 50.17 42.63
N ALA A 699 57.45 50.33 43.90
CA ALA A 699 58.50 49.54 44.54
C ALA A 699 57.87 48.54 45.52
N VAL A 700 58.03 47.25 45.27
CA VAL A 700 57.40 46.16 46.04
C VAL A 700 58.47 45.43 46.83
N LYS A 701 58.40 45.44 48.16
CA LYS A 701 59.39 44.78 49.03
C LYS A 701 59.11 43.29 49.20
N ASN A 702 57.84 42.91 49.43
CA ASN A 702 57.42 41.53 49.65
C ASN A 702 56.02 41.29 49.05
N GLY A 703 55.76 40.08 48.56
CA GLY A 703 54.42 39.62 48.15
C GLY A 703 54.15 39.65 46.63
N ILE A 704 52.97 39.13 46.26
CA ILE A 704 52.48 39.11 44.87
C ILE A 704 51.88 40.47 44.56
N PHE A 705 52.38 41.14 43.52
CA PHE A 705 51.86 42.41 43.05
C PHE A 705 51.37 42.26 41.62
N ASN A 706 50.06 42.43 41.42
CA ASN A 706 49.43 42.30 40.11
C ASN A 706 48.75 43.61 39.68
N GLN A 707 48.21 43.63 38.45
CA GLN A 707 47.58 44.82 37.90
C GLN A 707 46.42 45.36 38.75
N ALA A 708 45.62 44.50 39.39
CA ALA A 708 44.54 44.95 40.26
C ALA A 708 45.07 45.62 41.54
N ASN A 709 46.19 45.12 42.10
CA ASN A 709 46.87 45.79 43.21
C ASN A 709 47.42 47.14 42.76
N ALA A 710 48.07 47.21 41.60
CA ALA A 710 48.65 48.44 41.05
C ALA A 710 47.60 49.54 40.77
N ILE A 711 46.42 49.18 40.27
CA ILE A 711 45.33 50.12 39.99
C ILE A 711 44.86 50.83 41.27
N ASN A 712 44.77 50.09 42.38
CA ASN A 712 44.15 50.56 43.62
C ASN A 712 45.15 51.06 44.68
N ASN A 713 46.47 50.86 44.48
CA ASN A 713 47.47 51.26 45.45
C ASN A 713 47.81 52.76 45.31
N PRO A 714 47.73 53.56 46.40
CA PRO A 714 48.01 55.00 46.35
C PRO A 714 49.52 55.34 46.41
N ASN A 715 50.38 54.39 46.76
CA ASN A 715 51.82 54.58 46.95
C ASN A 715 52.58 54.26 45.65
N TYR A 716 52.68 55.25 44.77
CA TYR A 716 53.45 55.18 43.53
C TYR A 716 54.11 56.52 43.21
N ILE A 717 55.00 56.48 42.22
CA ILE A 717 55.65 57.66 41.68
C ILE A 717 55.21 57.84 40.23
N THR A 718 54.64 59.01 39.95
CA THR A 718 54.11 59.33 38.62
C THR A 718 55.22 59.81 37.70
N VAL A 719 55.31 59.20 36.52
CA VAL A 719 56.16 59.65 35.40
C VAL A 719 55.25 60.21 34.31
N GLN A 720 55.31 61.53 34.11
CA GLN A 720 54.50 62.24 33.12
C GLN A 720 55.07 62.06 31.69
N LYS A 721 54.18 62.01 30.69
CA LYS A 721 54.57 61.78 29.28
C LYS A 721 55.28 62.96 28.59
N SER A 722 55.12 64.18 29.09
CA SER A 722 55.58 65.40 28.41
C SER A 722 57.04 65.72 28.69
N GLY A 723 57.88 65.79 27.64
CA GLY A 723 59.18 66.47 27.68
C GLY A 723 60.44 65.60 27.78
N SER A 724 60.32 64.28 27.95
CA SER A 724 61.49 63.38 28.08
C SER A 724 61.66 62.46 26.87
N VAL A 725 62.86 62.41 26.30
CA VAL A 725 63.26 61.43 25.28
C VAL A 725 63.23 60.02 25.87
N SER A 726 62.72 59.03 25.13
CA SER A 726 62.79 57.62 25.53
C SER A 726 64.26 57.15 25.53
N PRO A 727 64.73 56.39 26.53
CA PRO A 727 63.99 55.84 27.67
C PRO A 727 63.65 56.88 28.74
N PHE A 728 62.49 56.73 29.38
CA PHE A 728 62.20 57.43 30.63
C PHE A 728 63.16 56.97 31.71
N MET A 729 63.63 57.92 32.51
CA MET A 729 64.52 57.69 33.64
C MET A 729 64.05 58.53 34.81
N THR A 730 63.85 57.91 35.97
CA THR A 730 63.45 58.59 37.20
C THR A 730 64.21 58.04 38.40
N ILE A 731 64.61 58.92 39.30
CA ILE A 731 65.05 58.56 40.66
C ILE A 731 63.85 58.75 41.58
N LEU A 732 63.60 57.79 42.47
CA LEU A 732 62.35 57.77 43.23
C LEU A 732 62.29 58.84 44.32
N GLY A 733 63.45 59.27 44.84
CA GLY A 733 63.55 60.35 45.82
C GLY A 733 63.57 59.86 47.26
N ASN A 734 64.05 60.69 48.20
CA ASN A 734 64.19 60.32 49.62
C ASN A 734 62.88 59.99 50.34
N ASN A 735 61.76 60.58 49.89
CA ASN A 735 60.43 60.37 50.48
C ASN A 735 59.63 59.25 49.79
N ALA A 736 60.25 58.54 48.84
CA ALA A 736 59.61 57.44 48.14
C ALA A 736 59.22 56.33 49.12
N LYS A 737 58.02 55.80 48.91
CA LYS A 737 57.46 54.70 49.70
C LYS A 737 57.32 53.45 48.85
N ASP A 738 57.49 52.30 49.50
CA ASP A 738 57.08 51.02 48.93
C ASP A 738 55.54 50.90 48.88
N THR A 739 55.06 49.84 48.24
CA THR A 739 53.62 49.59 48.09
C THR A 739 52.89 49.40 49.42
N ASP A 740 53.58 49.08 50.50
CA ASP A 740 53.04 48.94 51.85
C ASP A 740 52.99 50.29 52.60
N GLY A 741 53.54 51.35 52.00
CA GLY A 741 53.54 52.71 52.54
C GLY A 741 54.74 53.05 53.43
N ASN A 742 55.74 52.15 53.53
CA ASN A 742 56.98 52.39 54.27
C ASN A 742 57.99 53.13 53.39
N LEU A 743 58.86 53.95 53.98
CA LEU A 743 59.95 54.58 53.23
C LEU A 743 60.89 53.51 52.65
N ILE A 744 61.31 53.70 51.39
CA ILE A 744 62.31 52.85 50.76
C ILE A 744 63.63 52.98 51.52
N GLN A 745 64.24 51.85 51.85
CA GLN A 745 65.53 51.70 52.55
C GLN A 745 66.36 50.58 51.91
N ASN A 746 67.61 50.40 52.33
CA ASN A 746 68.44 49.27 51.91
C ASN A 746 67.72 47.92 52.02
N GLY A 747 67.87 47.10 50.99
CA GLY A 747 67.12 45.85 50.81
C GLY A 747 66.70 45.62 49.36
N THR A 748 66.06 44.48 49.12
CA THR A 748 65.63 44.04 47.78
C THR A 748 64.19 44.48 47.49
N TYR A 749 63.95 45.01 46.29
CA TYR A 749 62.64 45.40 45.79
C TYR A 749 62.40 44.86 44.37
N GLN A 750 61.14 44.58 44.07
CA GLN A 750 60.64 44.36 42.71
C GLN A 750 59.97 45.65 42.22
N ILE A 751 60.42 46.15 41.09
CA ILE A 751 59.92 47.41 40.51
C ILE A 751 58.95 47.10 39.38
N TYR A 752 57.77 47.71 39.42
CA TYR A 752 56.75 47.60 38.38
C TYR A 752 56.38 48.97 37.82
N VAL A 753 55.96 49.02 36.56
CA VAL A 753 55.43 50.23 35.93
C VAL A 753 54.05 49.96 35.33
N LEU A 754 53.07 50.76 35.72
CA LEU A 754 51.69 50.70 35.22
C LEU A 754 51.45 51.81 34.20
N SER A 755 51.06 51.44 32.98
CA SER A 755 50.49 52.36 31.98
C SER A 755 49.03 52.66 32.31
N VAL A 756 48.64 53.94 32.33
CA VAL A 756 47.27 54.38 32.64
C VAL A 756 46.63 55.05 31.42
N GLY A 757 45.44 54.60 31.01
CA GLY A 757 44.77 55.12 29.81
C GLY A 757 44.14 56.52 29.94
N ILE A 758 44.09 57.24 28.81
CA ILE A 758 43.53 58.61 28.69
C ILE A 758 42.32 58.66 27.75
N GLY A 759 41.39 59.60 27.96
CA GLY A 759 40.28 59.85 27.04
C GLY A 759 39.37 58.64 26.87
N SER A 760 39.18 58.18 25.63
CA SER A 760 38.44 56.94 25.33
C SER A 760 39.04 55.69 25.96
N TYR A 761 40.33 55.71 26.33
CA TYR A 761 41.01 54.59 26.99
C TYR A 761 40.97 54.70 28.52
N SER A 762 40.20 55.63 29.09
CA SER A 762 40.07 55.78 30.54
C SER A 762 39.55 54.48 31.16
N GLY A 763 40.25 53.98 32.18
CA GLY A 763 39.97 52.68 32.80
C GLY A 763 40.75 51.50 32.20
N SER A 764 41.54 51.72 31.15
CA SER A 764 42.48 50.74 30.61
C SER A 764 43.84 50.85 31.31
N TYR A 765 44.43 49.70 31.65
CA TYR A 765 45.69 49.61 32.37
C TYR A 765 46.54 48.44 31.87
N ALA A 766 47.87 48.61 31.91
CA ALA A 766 48.81 47.53 31.60
C ALA A 766 50.02 47.61 32.52
N LEU A 767 50.25 46.54 33.30
CA LEU A 767 51.37 46.43 34.24
C LEU A 767 52.56 45.73 33.56
N SER A 768 53.77 46.26 33.73
CA SER A 768 55.00 45.62 33.26
C SER A 768 55.33 44.34 34.02
N GLU A 769 56.19 43.50 33.43
CA GLU A 769 56.97 42.54 34.22
C GLU A 769 57.89 43.29 35.21
N PRO A 770 58.26 42.69 36.35
CA PRO A 770 59.08 43.35 37.35
C PRO A 770 60.56 43.40 36.99
N ALA A 771 61.25 44.44 37.48
CA ALA A 771 62.71 44.50 37.56
C ALA A 771 63.18 44.42 39.02
N SER A 772 64.07 43.48 39.33
CA SER A 772 64.62 43.29 40.68
C SER A 772 65.82 44.21 40.92
N VAL A 773 65.92 44.78 42.12
CA VAL A 773 67.06 45.60 42.56
C VAL A 773 67.32 45.41 44.04
N THR A 774 68.58 45.39 44.46
CA THR A 774 68.98 45.40 45.87
C THR A 774 69.75 46.68 46.16
N LEU A 775 69.22 47.51 47.04
CA LEU A 775 69.87 48.72 47.52
C LEU A 775 70.81 48.35 48.67
N ALA A 776 72.11 48.61 48.52
CA ALA A 776 73.13 48.22 49.48
C ALA A 776 73.92 49.44 50.00
N ASP A 777 74.39 49.36 51.24
CA ASP A 777 75.34 50.32 51.79
C ASP A 777 76.73 50.07 51.18
N LYS A 778 77.17 50.97 50.31
CA LYS A 778 78.43 50.91 49.57
C LYS A 778 79.59 51.57 50.35
N SER A 779 79.35 52.06 51.59
CA SER A 779 80.32 52.83 52.39
C SER A 779 81.23 52.01 53.32
N LEU A 780 81.04 50.68 53.41
CA LEU A 780 81.80 49.75 54.28
C LEU A 780 82.99 49.09 53.55
N VAL A 781 84.11 48.90 54.27
CA VAL A 781 85.31 48.18 53.78
C VAL A 781 85.08 46.68 53.89
N GLN A 782 85.31 45.94 52.81
CA GLN A 782 85.12 44.48 52.76
C GLN A 782 86.48 43.74 52.82
N PRO A 783 86.57 42.56 53.48
CA PRO A 783 87.78 41.74 53.45
C PRO A 783 87.91 41.03 52.10
N VAL A 784 89.15 40.75 51.68
CA VAL A 784 89.42 39.83 50.57
C VAL A 784 88.94 38.41 50.89
N SER A 785 88.58 37.65 49.85
CA SER A 785 88.22 36.23 49.94
C SER A 785 89.32 35.33 49.36
N ASN A 786 89.24 34.04 49.66
CA ASN A 786 90.05 32.99 49.00
C ASN A 786 91.58 33.16 49.08
N VAL A 787 92.11 33.49 50.26
CA VAL A 787 93.57 33.57 50.49
C VAL A 787 94.22 32.19 50.42
N ILE A 788 95.11 31.98 49.45
CA ILE A 788 95.80 30.71 49.20
C ILE A 788 97.30 30.92 48.98
N VAL A 789 98.09 29.91 49.36
CA VAL A 789 99.52 29.83 49.02
C VAL A 789 99.68 28.83 47.87
N THR A 790 100.18 29.29 46.73
CA THR A 790 100.22 28.53 45.48
C THR A 790 101.56 27.88 45.21
N GLU A 791 102.66 28.51 45.65
CA GLU A 791 104.03 28.00 45.51
C GLU A 791 104.85 28.31 46.75
N LYS A 792 105.83 27.47 47.07
CA LYS A 792 106.72 27.65 48.22
C LYS A 792 108.16 27.22 47.91
N GLY A 793 109.11 28.09 48.25
CA GLY A 793 110.54 27.84 48.21
C GLY A 793 111.18 27.88 49.59
N ASN A 794 112.51 28.00 49.66
CA ASN A 794 113.24 28.02 50.93
C ASN A 794 113.10 29.36 51.69
N ASN A 795 112.84 30.46 50.98
CA ASN A 795 112.73 31.81 51.55
C ASN A 795 111.65 32.67 50.86
N TYR A 796 110.73 32.04 50.13
CA TYR A 796 109.62 32.73 49.47
C TYR A 796 108.36 31.86 49.40
N ILE A 797 107.21 32.52 49.25
CA ILE A 797 105.92 31.92 48.87
C ILE A 797 105.26 32.74 47.77
N LYS A 798 104.32 32.15 47.04
CA LYS A 798 103.37 32.89 46.20
C LYS A 798 101.99 32.85 46.80
N VAL A 799 101.31 34.00 46.85
CA VAL A 799 100.00 34.17 47.50
C VAL A 799 98.98 34.69 46.49
N SER A 800 97.79 34.10 46.50
CA SER A 800 96.65 34.56 45.70
C SER A 800 95.43 34.83 46.58
N PHE A 801 94.61 35.81 46.22
CA PHE A 801 93.32 36.11 46.87
C PHE A 801 92.40 36.92 45.93
N GLU A 802 91.10 36.88 46.18
CA GLU A 802 90.08 37.63 45.43
C GLU A 802 89.79 38.97 46.10
N VAL A 803 89.83 40.06 45.32
CA VAL A 803 89.51 41.40 45.81
C VAL A 803 87.98 41.62 45.89
N PRO A 804 87.47 42.47 46.80
CA PRO A 804 86.04 42.79 46.85
C PRO A 804 85.54 43.52 45.61
N ALA A 805 84.27 43.33 45.24
CA ALA A 805 83.65 44.00 44.09
C ALA A 805 83.64 45.55 44.18
N ASN A 806 83.85 46.11 45.37
CA ASN A 806 83.98 47.54 45.61
C ASN A 806 85.23 47.85 46.44
N GLU A 807 86.31 48.26 45.78
CA GLU A 807 87.56 48.69 46.41
C GLU A 807 87.60 50.19 46.73
N THR A 808 86.52 50.96 46.48
CA THR A 808 86.49 52.44 46.58
C THR A 808 86.92 52.96 47.96
N ASN A 809 86.69 52.16 49.03
CA ASN A 809 87.06 52.49 50.40
C ASN A 809 88.31 51.72 50.90
N ILE A 810 89.06 51.05 50.02
CA ILE A 810 90.27 50.28 50.33
C ILE A 810 91.50 51.05 49.81
N ALA A 811 92.49 51.27 50.68
CA ALA A 811 93.74 51.93 50.33
C ALA A 811 94.80 50.95 49.78
N GLY A 812 94.63 49.65 50.04
CA GLY A 812 95.52 48.58 49.60
C GLY A 812 95.43 47.36 50.50
N TYR A 813 96.22 46.33 50.19
CA TYR A 813 96.27 45.06 50.89
C TYR A 813 97.64 44.82 51.53
N ARG A 814 97.67 44.23 52.72
CA ARG A 814 98.92 43.81 53.40
C ARG A 814 98.92 42.32 53.62
N ILE A 815 99.92 41.63 53.10
CA ILE A 815 100.11 40.18 53.22
C ILE A 815 101.04 39.91 54.40
N MET A 816 100.63 39.01 55.29
CA MET A 816 101.34 38.68 56.53
C MET A 816 101.48 37.17 56.68
N VAL A 817 102.72 36.70 56.85
CA VAL A 817 103.04 35.30 57.13
C VAL A 817 103.17 35.11 58.64
N VAL A 818 102.40 34.17 59.21
CA VAL A 818 102.25 34.01 60.66
C VAL A 818 102.45 32.55 61.06
N GLU A 819 103.21 32.26 62.11
CA GLU A 819 103.31 30.88 62.63
C GLU A 819 101.91 30.37 63.02
N SER A 820 101.54 29.19 62.53
CA SER A 820 100.17 28.64 62.63
C SER A 820 99.70 28.42 64.07
N SER A 821 100.63 28.29 65.02
CA SER A 821 100.36 28.16 66.45
C SER A 821 99.96 29.49 67.12
N THR A 822 100.09 30.63 66.42
CA THR A 822 99.85 31.96 66.98
C THR A 822 98.39 32.40 66.78
N ASN A 823 97.77 32.94 67.83
CA ASN A 823 96.44 33.56 67.74
C ASN A 823 96.56 34.98 67.17
N PHE A 824 96.34 35.11 65.85
CA PHE A 824 96.51 36.36 65.12
C PHE A 824 95.16 37.04 64.86
N THR A 825 95.00 38.27 65.32
CA THR A 825 93.75 39.05 65.22
C THR A 825 93.94 40.33 64.40
N LEU A 826 92.83 41.01 64.08
CA LEU A 826 92.85 42.32 63.41
C LEU A 826 93.73 43.35 64.16
N ASN A 827 93.72 43.34 65.49
CA ASN A 827 94.57 44.24 66.28
C ASN A 827 96.06 43.92 66.11
N ASN A 828 96.43 42.64 66.02
CA ASN A 828 97.82 42.25 65.75
C ASN A 828 98.25 42.69 64.35
N ALA A 829 97.38 42.55 63.35
CA ALA A 829 97.61 42.97 61.98
C ALA A 829 97.78 44.50 61.81
N ILE A 830 97.18 45.30 62.69
CA ILE A 830 97.23 46.76 62.64
C ILE A 830 98.44 47.33 63.41
N VAL A 831 98.76 46.79 64.59
CA VAL A 831 99.64 47.45 65.57
C VAL A 831 101.10 46.96 65.54
N ASP A 832 101.36 45.66 65.38
CA ASP A 832 102.68 45.06 65.61
C ASP A 832 103.19 44.19 64.43
N ALA A 833 102.54 44.26 63.27
CA ALA A 833 102.86 43.40 62.14
C ALA A 833 104.02 43.92 61.27
N LYS A 834 105.12 43.18 61.19
CA LYS A 834 106.07 43.28 60.06
C LYS A 834 105.37 42.78 58.80
N VAL A 835 105.07 43.69 57.90
CA VAL A 835 104.38 43.37 56.64
C VAL A 835 105.33 42.64 55.72
N SER A 836 104.94 41.45 55.26
CA SER A 836 105.75 40.65 54.35
C SER A 836 105.74 41.24 52.93
N THR A 837 104.59 41.74 52.46
CA THR A 837 104.43 42.46 51.17
C THR A 837 103.15 43.31 51.19
N THR A 838 103.12 44.42 50.44
CA THR A 838 101.92 45.27 50.25
C THR A 838 101.48 45.28 48.79
N VAL A 839 100.19 45.13 48.53
CA VAL A 839 99.60 45.14 47.18
C VAL A 839 98.62 46.32 47.05
N GLN A 840 98.62 47.02 45.91
CA GLN A 840 97.70 48.13 45.64
C GLN A 840 96.33 47.61 45.17
N THR A 841 95.29 48.43 45.28
CA THR A 841 93.94 48.11 44.79
C THR A 841 93.88 48.06 43.26
N GLY A 842 92.87 47.38 42.71
CA GLY A 842 92.59 47.32 41.27
C GLY A 842 93.35 46.26 40.48
N ASN A 843 94.09 45.37 41.15
CA ASN A 843 94.69 44.18 40.55
C ASN A 843 94.16 42.94 41.27
N ASP A 844 93.53 42.01 40.54
CA ASP A 844 93.32 40.66 41.06
C ASP A 844 94.68 40.03 41.34
N VAL A 845 94.88 39.56 42.58
CA VAL A 845 96.18 39.07 43.01
C VAL A 845 96.25 37.57 42.75
N SER A 846 96.81 37.21 41.60
CA SER A 846 97.22 35.85 41.26
C SER A 846 98.74 35.74 41.39
N ASP A 847 99.21 34.95 42.37
CA ASP A 847 100.61 34.53 42.51
C ASP A 847 101.60 35.63 42.93
N GLU A 848 101.22 36.48 43.89
CA GLU A 848 102.12 37.51 44.44
C GLU A 848 103.31 36.88 45.16
N LEU A 849 104.52 37.16 44.69
CA LEU A 849 105.76 36.64 45.26
C LEU A 849 106.09 37.37 46.56
N VAL A 850 105.98 36.66 47.68
CA VAL A 850 106.36 37.13 49.01
C VAL A 850 107.69 36.49 49.40
N GLN A 851 108.77 37.28 49.36
CA GLN A 851 110.06 36.87 49.91
C GLN A 851 110.09 37.20 51.40
N THR A 852 110.27 36.20 52.26
CA THR A 852 110.30 36.44 53.70
C THR A 852 111.24 35.46 54.40
N THR A 853 112.17 36.01 55.19
CA THR A 853 113.04 35.24 56.08
C THR A 853 112.60 35.32 57.54
N GLN A 854 111.60 36.17 57.85
CA GLN A 854 111.00 36.33 59.16
C GLN A 854 109.46 36.24 59.09
N ASP A 855 108.80 35.89 60.19
CA ASP A 855 107.36 35.98 60.31
C ASP A 855 106.89 37.41 60.65
N VAL A 856 105.57 37.60 60.77
CA VAL A 856 104.94 38.89 61.08
C VAL A 856 105.41 39.51 62.41
N PHE A 857 105.96 38.72 63.33
CA PHE A 857 106.50 39.19 64.62
C PHE A 857 108.03 39.38 64.59
N GLY A 858 108.68 39.10 63.45
CA GLY A 858 110.11 39.26 63.26
C GLY A 858 110.96 38.08 63.72
N ALA A 859 110.36 36.93 64.04
CA ALA A 859 111.09 35.70 64.31
C ALA A 859 111.53 35.05 62.99
N ASP A 860 112.73 34.47 62.94
CA ASP A 860 113.24 33.84 61.72
C ASP A 860 112.38 32.63 61.32
N ILE A 861 112.08 32.53 60.02
CA ILE A 861 111.34 31.39 59.45
C ILE A 861 112.17 30.13 59.63
N THR A 862 111.60 29.14 60.33
CA THR A 862 112.28 27.88 60.63
C THR A 862 111.74 26.76 59.72
N PRO A 863 112.58 26.09 58.91
CA PRO A 863 112.17 24.93 58.13
C PRO A 863 111.54 23.85 59.01
N GLY A 864 110.38 23.32 58.60
CA GLY A 864 109.62 22.31 59.36
C GLY A 864 108.58 22.86 60.34
N LYS A 865 108.48 24.18 60.56
CA LYS A 865 107.34 24.82 61.26
C LYS A 865 106.20 25.16 60.30
N GLU A 866 104.96 25.12 60.79
CA GLU A 866 103.75 25.47 60.04
C GLU A 866 103.43 26.97 60.13
N TYR A 867 103.09 27.60 59.00
CA TYR A 867 102.73 29.02 58.86
C TYR A 867 101.40 29.17 58.10
N ARG A 868 100.73 30.31 58.26
CA ARG A 868 99.52 30.72 57.52
C ARG A 868 99.67 32.14 56.99
N VAL A 869 98.94 32.47 55.94
CA VAL A 869 98.87 33.82 55.39
C VAL A 869 97.56 34.50 55.78
N TYR A 870 97.65 35.75 56.21
CA TYR A 870 96.50 36.65 56.37
C TYR A 870 96.68 37.87 55.47
N VAL A 871 95.56 38.41 54.97
CA VAL A 871 95.54 39.63 54.17
C VAL A 871 94.68 40.68 54.86
N LEU A 872 95.27 41.82 55.18
CA LEU A 872 94.55 42.97 55.74
C LEU A 872 94.10 43.88 54.59
N SER A 873 92.78 44.09 54.46
CA SER A 873 92.21 45.13 53.60
C SER A 873 92.24 46.45 54.34
N VAL A 874 93.12 47.36 53.92
CA VAL A 874 93.40 48.60 54.63
C VAL A 874 92.33 49.64 54.26
N GLY A 875 91.62 50.18 55.24
CA GLY A 875 90.61 51.21 54.98
C GLY A 875 91.22 52.53 54.51
N ALA A 876 90.63 53.13 53.48
CA ALA A 876 90.96 54.48 53.00
C ALA A 876 90.16 55.56 53.77
N ASN A 877 90.65 56.81 53.75
CA ASN A 877 89.90 57.99 54.24
C ASN A 877 89.34 57.85 55.68
N GLY A 878 90.09 57.21 56.58
CA GLY A 878 89.71 57.04 57.99
C GLY A 878 88.70 55.90 58.25
N LYS A 879 88.38 55.08 57.25
CA LYS A 879 87.58 53.86 57.42
C LYS A 879 88.40 52.77 58.10
N ALA A 880 87.74 51.91 58.89
CA ALA A 880 88.39 50.81 59.60
C ALA A 880 88.85 49.71 58.62
N SER A 881 90.06 49.20 58.81
CA SER A 881 90.61 48.05 58.08
C SER A 881 89.93 46.75 58.53
N VAL A 882 89.87 45.76 57.64
CA VAL A 882 89.28 44.44 57.94
C VAL A 882 90.27 43.33 57.56
N LEU A 883 90.40 42.31 58.41
CA LEU A 883 91.32 41.18 58.21
C LEU A 883 90.58 40.02 57.52
N SER A 884 91.22 39.38 56.55
CA SER A 884 90.71 38.18 55.89
C SER A 884 90.65 36.99 56.85
N ALA A 885 89.92 35.94 56.44
CA ALA A 885 90.19 34.60 56.95
C ALA A 885 91.62 34.15 56.56
N PRO A 886 92.29 33.29 57.35
CA PRO A 886 93.63 32.78 57.01
C PRO A 886 93.61 31.80 55.84
N SER A 887 94.76 31.66 55.18
CA SER A 887 95.04 30.51 54.31
C SER A 887 95.11 29.19 55.08
N ASN A 888 95.13 28.08 54.34
CA ASN A 888 95.58 26.79 54.88
C ASN A 888 97.04 26.89 55.38
N SER A 889 97.41 26.04 56.33
CA SER A 889 98.79 26.03 56.85
C SER A 889 99.78 25.38 55.87
N PHE A 890 101.03 25.81 55.92
CA PHE A 890 102.12 25.32 55.08
C PHE A 890 103.48 25.40 55.79
N GLN A 891 104.47 24.65 55.32
CA GLN A 891 105.87 24.72 55.78
C GLN A 891 106.82 25.12 54.66
N PHE A 892 107.86 25.90 54.99
CA PHE A 892 108.99 26.20 54.11
C PHE A 892 109.93 24.99 53.97
N SER A 893 110.52 24.83 52.78
CA SER A 893 111.44 23.72 52.46
C SER A 893 112.86 23.95 53.03
N PRO A 894 113.59 22.90 53.46
CA PRO A 894 114.99 23.03 53.87
C PRO A 894 115.93 23.26 52.67
N ALA A 895 117.06 23.95 52.88
CA ALA A 895 118.06 24.20 51.84
C ALA A 895 118.77 22.89 51.38
N PRO A 896 119.02 22.69 50.08
CA PRO A 896 119.69 21.48 49.57
C PRO A 896 121.17 21.43 50.01
N VAL A 897 121.66 20.22 50.32
CA VAL A 897 123.07 19.94 50.62
C VAL A 897 123.84 19.85 49.29
N GLU A 898 124.86 20.68 49.13
CA GLU A 898 125.71 20.77 47.93
C GLU A 898 126.63 19.53 47.84
N ALA A 899 126.54 18.77 46.73
CA ALA A 899 127.50 17.71 46.42
C ALA A 899 127.76 17.61 44.91
N ALA A 900 129.05 17.61 44.59
CA ALA A 900 129.74 17.15 43.39
C ALA A 900 129.99 18.18 42.26
N GLU A 901 131.25 18.59 42.13
CA GLU A 901 131.87 18.94 40.85
C GLU A 901 133.10 18.06 40.61
N THR A 902 133.23 17.50 39.40
CA THR A 902 134.46 17.62 38.60
C THR A 902 134.19 17.19 37.15
N GLU A 903 134.25 18.20 36.29
CA GLU A 903 134.77 18.27 34.92
C GLU A 903 134.23 17.34 33.81
N THR A 904 133.82 17.92 32.68
CA THR A 904 134.76 18.31 31.60
C THR A 904 134.05 19.05 30.46
N ASP A 905 134.83 19.93 29.84
CA ASP A 905 134.60 20.78 28.67
C ASP A 905 134.05 20.06 27.43
N GLY A 906 133.35 20.80 26.58
CA GLY A 906 133.09 20.39 25.20
C GLY A 906 131.77 20.84 24.59
N GLY A 907 131.69 22.12 24.22
CA GLY A 907 131.30 22.56 22.88
C GLY A 907 129.94 22.17 22.24
N ALA A 908 129.29 23.23 21.76
CA ALA A 908 128.61 23.35 20.46
C ALA A 908 127.10 23.06 20.35
N THR A 909 126.41 24.17 20.02
CA THR A 909 125.39 24.34 18.97
C THR A 909 124.04 23.63 19.08
N SER A 910 122.98 24.45 19.19
CA SER A 910 121.87 24.66 18.21
C SER A 910 121.62 23.53 17.20
N PRO A 911 120.39 23.26 16.69
CA PRO A 911 119.28 24.21 16.52
C PRO A 911 117.87 23.59 16.62
N ASP A 912 116.87 24.36 16.15
CA ASP A 912 115.72 23.86 15.39
C ASP A 912 114.63 23.05 16.12
N ASN A 913 113.35 23.05 15.75
CA ASN A 913 112.52 23.75 14.77
C ASN A 913 111.12 23.10 14.92
N VAL A 914 110.12 23.73 14.29
CA VAL A 914 108.77 23.23 13.93
C VAL A 914 107.67 23.32 14.98
#